data_AF-A0A6I5HYI6-F1
#
_entry.id   AF-A0A6I5HYI6-F1
#
_cell.length_a   1.000
_cell.length_b   1.000
_cell.length_c   1.000
_cell.angle_alpha   90.00
_cell.angle_beta   90.00
_cell.angle_gamma   90.00
#
_symmetry.space_group_name_H-M   'P 1'
#
loop_
_entity.id
_entity.type
_entity.pdbx_description
1 polymer ?
#
loop_
_entity_poly.entity_id
_entity_poly.type
_entity_poly.pdbx_seq_one_letter_code
_entity_poly.pdbx_strand_id
1 'polypeptide(L)'
;MNANHARAEREFPAGADGSAACPEAMPARAFLTAHTHHDAGTRERAGHRVDRWRAVLTGMADGTLTIGSRTPVAGLPAWVTPEVVRGGFVTSEPSAGGPLQPYEHELASHAGVPAERRALFTYCLTEAGLARLYGLLDSGRYEITVPEEGALLTVAWLVRAQDTAGALGLVETLAPFADRLRFTPRPAALPAPTARAVHRRTVAEARATLARRRPNTAIETQREALTVWQPFADELLTHWLETAGPGPVADRAPDEAWRERGAALLRRYRELAAAHTLCTAHRDPKGNAGILRGALEETVAGRPLTPRRLGLLRHAVESMVRKRGRPGSAGHTELRAQQAAQAARPSHHAFAQLVLHRLSALAQHAGAADTAPLVTAVSPDEARHTALPAGAAVPAPLRTVVENALSAPLATLVERGVVTSAEVLAELVPQLVAATGAQSYRDEALRTLMAAHYRAFRNRRSLLLLDLARQVRADELPWVRATAAYRTGDGRHPARTALCELGELAVQAFPGTLLPNPLIRELGVLARQAETDAPFVEELAVDIFMGTFTPKFLAAAGVAAGLLEGTLYERYYGIDYAAVRDLAATRAGGARTRTAPDFAKLCTERAGQIPGSRSSSLAASGGVIEQAQILTTHNLATLVSRVGIRPEPGWEHLAGVCFRTVCKVTARVHGNPRPLAMIKDAAYAWRQMIFHLSLCAPAAQARAISRLDEDAARHPGHVSARLAPALTGLRQTVAGGVPDTGEGRLLLGWSTQRHWLRPARPA
;
A
#
# COMPACT_ATOMS: atom_id res chain seq x y z
N MET A 1 -4.43 -11.56 1.54
CA MET A 1 -3.05 -11.82 1.09
C MET A 1 -2.40 -10.68 0.28
N ASN A 2 -3.03 -9.52 0.07
CA ASN A 2 -2.43 -8.35 -0.58
C ASN A 2 -2.22 -7.19 0.42
N ALA A 3 -1.24 -7.33 1.32
CA ALA A 3 -0.83 -6.29 2.26
C ALA A 3 0.70 -6.03 2.24
N ASN A 4 1.45 -6.66 1.33
CA ASN A 4 2.92 -6.70 1.35
C ASN A 4 3.63 -5.64 0.48
N HIS A 5 2.93 -4.63 -0.04
CA HIS A 5 3.59 -3.54 -0.78
C HIS A 5 3.57 -2.18 -0.08
N ALA A 6 2.58 -1.90 0.79
CA ALA A 6 2.51 -0.64 1.54
C ALA A 6 3.22 -0.70 2.91
N ARG A 7 3.63 -1.88 3.38
CA ARG A 7 4.37 -2.06 4.64
C ARG A 7 5.88 -1.85 4.55
N ALA A 8 6.41 -1.67 3.34
CA ALA A 8 7.84 -1.66 3.08
C ALA A 8 8.56 -0.40 3.60
N GLU A 9 7.84 0.64 4.02
CA GLU A 9 8.42 1.83 4.67
C GLU A 9 8.53 1.69 6.20
N ARG A 10 7.90 0.67 6.82
CA ARG A 10 7.91 0.47 8.28
C ARG A 10 8.62 -0.79 8.77
N GLU A 11 9.16 -1.61 7.87
CA GLU A 11 9.87 -2.85 8.23
C GLU A 11 11.38 -2.73 8.00
N PHE A 12 12.08 -2.03 8.89
CA PHE A 12 13.49 -2.32 9.17
C PHE A 12 13.54 -3.44 10.21
N PRO A 13 14.12 -4.62 9.90
CA PRO A 13 14.36 -5.64 10.91
C PRO A 13 15.49 -5.17 11.84
N ALA A 14 15.19 -4.99 13.12
CA ALA A 14 16.22 -4.96 14.16
C ALA A 14 16.81 -6.37 14.29
N GLY A 15 17.90 -6.63 13.56
CA GLY A 15 18.82 -7.72 13.84
C GLY A 15 19.71 -7.33 15.02
N ALA A 16 20.05 -8.30 15.86
CA ALA A 16 20.86 -8.11 17.06
C ALA A 16 22.37 -7.97 16.77
N ASP A 17 22.78 -7.82 15.51
CA ASP A 17 24.15 -7.48 15.13
C ASP A 17 24.11 -6.24 14.25
N GLY A 18 24.93 -5.25 14.61
CA GLY A 18 24.99 -3.95 13.98
C GLY A 18 25.38 -4.02 12.51
N SER A 19 24.41 -3.80 11.63
CA SER A 19 24.61 -3.34 10.25
C SER A 19 23.23 -3.06 9.64
N ALA A 20 22.74 -1.82 9.77
CA ALA A 20 21.63 -1.31 8.97
C ALA A 20 22.11 -0.06 8.23
N ALA A 21 21.73 0.03 6.94
CA ALA A 21 22.22 0.94 5.91
C ALA A 21 23.52 0.54 5.16
N CYS A 22 23.89 -0.75 5.11
CA CYS A 22 24.87 -1.17 4.11
C CYS A 22 24.17 -1.36 2.74
N PRO A 23 24.51 -0.57 1.70
CA PRO A 23 23.96 -0.77 0.36
C PRO A 23 24.28 -2.16 -0.23
N GLU A 24 25.22 -2.90 0.37
CA GLU A 24 25.60 -4.27 0.00
C GLU A 24 24.61 -5.36 0.46
N ALA A 25 23.75 -5.10 1.46
CA ALA A 25 22.83 -6.11 1.99
C ALA A 25 21.48 -6.22 1.23
N MET A 26 21.08 -5.16 0.50
CA MET A 26 19.83 -5.14 -0.28
C MET A 26 19.82 -5.98 -1.58
N PRO A 27 20.93 -6.13 -2.34
CA PRO A 27 20.99 -6.93 -3.56
C PRO A 27 20.73 -8.43 -3.33
N ALA A 28 21.13 -9.00 -2.18
CA ALA A 28 21.14 -10.44 -1.95
C ALA A 28 19.75 -11.13 -2.09
N ARG A 29 18.68 -10.49 -1.58
CA ARG A 29 17.31 -10.99 -1.72
C ARG A 29 16.77 -10.87 -3.14
N ALA A 30 17.10 -9.78 -3.83
CA ALA A 30 16.70 -9.59 -5.23
C ALA A 30 17.41 -10.58 -6.15
N PHE A 31 18.69 -10.84 -5.89
CA PHE A 31 19.51 -11.82 -6.60
C PHE A 31 18.96 -13.24 -6.45
N LEU A 32 18.65 -13.68 -5.22
CA LEU A 32 18.04 -15.00 -4.98
C LEU A 32 16.70 -15.13 -5.74
N THR A 33 15.88 -14.09 -5.74
CA THR A 33 14.58 -14.07 -6.44
C THR A 33 14.77 -14.13 -7.97
N ALA A 34 15.77 -13.44 -8.51
CA ALA A 34 16.09 -13.45 -9.94
C ALA A 34 16.48 -14.85 -10.43
N HIS A 35 17.10 -15.67 -9.58
CA HIS A 35 17.58 -17.01 -9.94
C HIS A 35 16.57 -18.12 -9.65
N THR A 36 15.76 -18.00 -8.59
CA THR A 36 14.95 -19.12 -8.07
C THR A 36 13.44 -18.99 -8.28
N HIS A 37 12.94 -17.83 -8.73
CA HIS A 37 11.49 -17.62 -8.83
C HIS A 37 10.90 -18.31 -10.07
N HIS A 38 9.78 -19.02 -9.89
CA HIS A 38 9.11 -19.81 -10.93
C HIS A 38 8.53 -18.95 -12.06
N ASP A 39 8.00 -17.76 -11.75
CA ASP A 39 7.49 -16.79 -12.73
C ASP A 39 8.60 -15.98 -13.44
N ALA A 40 8.63 -16.02 -14.78
CA ALA A 40 9.64 -15.38 -15.61
C ALA A 40 9.65 -13.84 -15.49
N GLY A 41 8.47 -13.19 -15.50
CA GLY A 41 8.39 -11.74 -15.35
C GLY A 41 8.82 -11.26 -13.95
N THR A 42 8.73 -12.11 -12.93
CA THR A 42 9.26 -11.81 -11.59
C THR A 42 10.77 -11.96 -11.53
N ARG A 43 11.37 -12.90 -12.27
CA ARG A 43 12.83 -13.00 -12.41
C ARG A 43 13.41 -11.79 -13.13
N GLU A 44 12.83 -11.40 -14.27
CA GLU A 44 13.26 -10.23 -15.05
C GLU A 44 13.21 -8.94 -14.21
N ARG A 45 12.09 -8.68 -13.52
CA ARG A 45 11.97 -7.54 -12.58
C ARG A 45 12.98 -7.61 -11.43
N ALA A 46 13.40 -8.80 -11.02
CA ALA A 46 14.42 -8.97 -9.99
C ALA A 46 15.82 -8.68 -10.55
N GLY A 47 16.13 -9.09 -11.79
CA GLY A 47 17.34 -8.71 -12.52
C GLY A 47 17.49 -7.20 -12.64
N HIS A 48 16.47 -6.51 -13.15
CA HIS A 48 16.46 -5.04 -13.22
C HIS A 48 16.62 -4.34 -11.86
N ARG A 49 16.26 -4.99 -10.74
CA ARG A 49 16.55 -4.42 -9.41
C ARG A 49 18.02 -4.57 -9.04
N VAL A 50 18.64 -5.69 -9.39
CA VAL A 50 20.07 -5.93 -9.18
C VAL A 50 20.91 -4.94 -9.99
N ASP A 51 20.59 -4.77 -11.28
CA ASP A 51 21.35 -3.87 -12.17
C ASP A 51 21.31 -2.42 -11.68
N ARG A 52 20.14 -1.96 -11.22
CA ARG A 52 20.02 -0.61 -10.64
C ARG A 52 20.81 -0.44 -9.35
N TRP A 53 20.82 -1.42 -8.46
CA TRP A 53 21.66 -1.35 -7.26
C TRP A 53 23.16 -1.38 -7.59
N ARG A 54 23.56 -2.13 -8.63
CA ARG A 54 24.93 -2.07 -9.15
C ARG A 54 25.27 -0.66 -9.65
N ALA A 55 24.38 -0.04 -10.43
CA ALA A 55 24.57 1.33 -10.90
C ALA A 55 24.71 2.34 -9.74
N VAL A 56 23.91 2.18 -8.67
CA VAL A 56 24.06 3.02 -7.45
C VAL A 56 25.46 2.84 -6.84
N LEU A 57 25.89 1.60 -6.62
CA LEU A 57 27.18 1.31 -5.98
C LEU A 57 28.37 1.80 -6.82
N THR A 58 28.34 1.55 -8.14
CA THR A 58 29.37 2.04 -9.06
C THR A 58 29.41 3.57 -9.07
N GLY A 59 28.24 4.22 -9.17
CA GLY A 59 28.17 5.67 -9.19
C GLY A 59 28.61 6.35 -7.88
N MET A 60 28.44 5.66 -6.74
CA MET A 60 29.01 6.11 -5.47
C MET A 60 30.54 5.97 -5.45
N ALA A 61 31.07 4.89 -6.04
CA ALA A 61 32.50 4.60 -6.04
C ALA A 61 33.30 5.51 -6.99
N ASP A 62 32.73 5.87 -8.15
CA ASP A 62 33.36 6.75 -9.14
C ASP A 62 33.10 8.25 -8.91
N GLY A 63 32.30 8.60 -7.90
CA GLY A 63 31.98 9.98 -7.51
C GLY A 63 30.91 10.66 -8.38
N THR A 64 30.31 9.96 -9.33
CA THR A 64 29.17 10.49 -10.12
C THR A 64 27.92 10.71 -9.27
N LEU A 65 27.80 9.99 -8.14
CA LEU A 65 26.69 10.07 -7.19
C LEU A 65 27.14 10.55 -5.81
N THR A 66 26.48 11.59 -5.30
CA THR A 66 26.61 12.08 -3.91
C THR A 66 25.30 11.85 -3.15
N ILE A 67 25.15 10.66 -2.56
CA ILE A 67 23.95 10.28 -1.80
C ILE A 67 23.82 11.15 -0.53
N GLY A 68 22.59 11.51 -0.16
CA GLY A 68 22.31 12.44 0.95
C GLY A 68 22.22 13.90 0.52
N SER A 69 22.61 14.22 -0.73
CA SER A 69 22.53 15.56 -1.32
C SER A 69 21.19 15.83 -2.00
N ARG A 70 20.84 17.13 -2.10
CA ARG A 70 19.70 17.63 -2.88
C ARG A 70 19.93 17.53 -4.39
N THR A 71 21.18 17.51 -4.84
CA THR A 71 21.62 17.31 -6.23
C THR A 71 22.53 16.09 -6.27
N PRO A 72 21.97 14.88 -6.17
CA PRO A 72 22.78 13.69 -5.93
C PRO A 72 23.48 13.16 -7.18
N VAL A 73 23.19 13.67 -8.38
CA VAL A 73 23.80 13.24 -9.65
C VAL A 73 24.60 14.40 -10.24
N ALA A 74 25.88 14.16 -10.54
CA ALA A 74 26.75 15.17 -11.15
C ALA A 74 26.22 15.63 -12.54
N GLY A 75 26.28 16.93 -12.80
CA GLY A 75 25.86 17.51 -14.09
C GLY A 75 24.34 17.60 -14.32
N LEU A 76 23.52 17.12 -13.38
CA LEU A 76 22.07 17.31 -13.43
C LEU A 76 21.63 18.41 -12.44
N PRO A 77 20.85 19.40 -12.86
CA PRO A 77 20.34 20.43 -11.97
C PRO A 77 19.29 19.86 -11.03
N ALA A 78 19.06 20.54 -9.91
CA ALA A 78 18.16 20.06 -8.85
C ALA A 78 16.72 19.83 -9.31
N TRP A 79 16.27 20.48 -10.39
CA TRP A 79 14.90 20.32 -10.91
C TRP A 79 14.71 19.05 -11.74
N VAL A 80 15.79 18.38 -12.17
CA VAL A 80 15.69 17.10 -12.89
C VAL A 80 15.31 16.00 -11.91
N THR A 81 14.33 15.20 -12.30
CA THR A 81 13.83 14.05 -11.54
C THR A 81 14.77 12.87 -11.73
N PRO A 82 15.58 12.48 -10.72
CA PRO A 82 16.46 11.32 -10.86
C PRO A 82 15.65 10.02 -10.79
N GLU A 83 16.18 8.92 -11.32
CA GLU A 83 15.63 7.59 -11.04
C GLU A 83 16.02 7.16 -9.62
N VAL A 84 15.02 6.88 -8.78
CA VAL A 84 15.21 6.55 -7.36
C VAL A 84 14.87 5.08 -7.09
N VAL A 85 15.77 4.36 -6.43
CA VAL A 85 15.57 2.98 -5.95
C VAL A 85 15.08 2.95 -4.50
N ARG A 86 14.85 1.75 -3.95
CA ARG A 86 14.34 1.58 -2.59
C ARG A 86 15.28 2.23 -1.57
N GLY A 87 14.73 2.93 -0.59
CA GLY A 87 15.50 3.63 0.46
C GLY A 87 15.91 5.05 0.08
N GLY A 88 15.49 5.58 -1.08
CA GLY A 88 15.77 6.95 -1.49
C GLY A 88 17.12 7.15 -2.19
N PHE A 89 17.84 6.07 -2.49
CA PHE A 89 19.06 6.10 -3.30
C PHE A 89 18.74 6.37 -4.77
N VAL A 90 19.66 7.00 -5.49
CA VAL A 90 19.49 7.37 -6.91
C VAL A 90 20.44 6.57 -7.80
N THR A 91 20.05 6.35 -9.05
CA THR A 91 20.99 6.00 -10.13
C THR A 91 21.49 7.29 -10.81
N SER A 92 22.46 7.17 -11.72
CA SER A 92 22.96 8.30 -12.52
C SER A 92 22.00 8.76 -13.62
N GLU A 93 20.92 8.02 -13.85
CA GLU A 93 19.97 8.26 -14.94
C GLU A 93 18.78 9.13 -14.50
N PRO A 94 18.36 10.12 -15.30
CA PRO A 94 17.13 10.86 -15.05
C PRO A 94 15.89 10.03 -15.42
N SER A 95 14.80 10.18 -14.68
CA SER A 95 13.52 9.50 -14.93
C SER A 95 12.88 9.88 -16.27
N ALA A 96 13.13 11.10 -16.74
CA ALA A 96 12.73 11.58 -18.07
C ALA A 96 13.74 11.18 -19.19
N GLY A 97 14.78 10.43 -18.86
CA GLY A 97 15.80 9.94 -19.79
C GLY A 97 15.44 8.59 -20.45
N GLY A 98 16.48 7.85 -20.84
CA GLY A 98 16.37 6.52 -21.45
C GLY A 98 15.91 6.54 -22.92
N PRO A 99 15.61 5.37 -23.51
CA PRO A 99 15.16 5.25 -24.89
C PRO A 99 13.90 6.06 -25.21
N LEU A 100 13.72 6.40 -26.49
CA LEU A 100 12.50 7.04 -26.99
C LEU A 100 11.28 6.15 -26.71
N GLN A 101 10.19 6.77 -26.30
CA GLN A 101 8.90 6.14 -26.09
C GLN A 101 8.15 5.99 -27.42
N PRO A 102 7.19 5.06 -27.53
CA PRO A 102 6.41 4.86 -28.77
C PRO A 102 5.78 6.15 -29.32
N TYR A 103 5.24 7.00 -28.45
CA TYR A 103 4.63 8.27 -28.85
C TYR A 103 5.66 9.32 -29.32
N GLU A 104 6.92 9.24 -28.88
CA GLU A 104 8.00 10.11 -29.37
C GLU A 104 8.39 9.69 -30.79
N HIS A 105 8.42 8.39 -31.08
CA HIS A 105 8.63 7.86 -32.44
C HIS A 105 7.50 8.26 -33.40
N GLU A 106 6.24 8.15 -32.96
CA GLU A 106 5.08 8.59 -33.74
C GLU A 106 5.16 10.10 -34.04
N LEU A 107 5.56 10.91 -33.05
CA LEU A 107 5.75 12.35 -33.24
C LEU A 107 6.86 12.66 -34.24
N ALA A 108 8.01 11.97 -34.16
CA ALA A 108 9.13 12.17 -35.08
C ALA A 108 8.71 11.85 -36.53
N SER A 109 8.02 10.72 -36.72
CA SER A 109 7.47 10.30 -38.01
C SER A 109 6.49 11.32 -38.57
N HIS A 110 5.53 11.78 -37.75
CA HIS A 110 4.53 12.76 -38.18
C HIS A 110 5.14 14.13 -38.50
N ALA A 111 6.15 14.55 -37.74
CA ALA A 111 6.85 15.81 -37.92
C ALA A 111 7.88 15.79 -39.07
N GLY A 112 8.19 14.62 -39.63
CA GLY A 112 9.23 14.46 -40.64
C GLY A 112 10.64 14.79 -40.13
N VAL A 113 10.91 14.61 -38.83
CA VAL A 113 12.21 14.88 -38.21
C VAL A 113 12.89 13.59 -37.75
N PRO A 114 14.22 13.58 -37.57
CA PRO A 114 14.91 12.44 -36.98
C PRO A 114 14.29 12.02 -35.64
N ALA A 115 14.25 10.72 -35.37
CA ALA A 115 13.83 10.17 -34.08
C ALA A 115 14.93 10.41 -33.02
N GLU A 116 15.11 11.68 -32.67
CA GLU A 116 16.07 12.18 -31.68
C GLU A 116 15.38 13.24 -30.82
N ARG A 117 15.61 13.23 -29.50
CA ARG A 117 14.93 14.18 -28.60
C ARG A 117 15.25 15.64 -28.92
N ARG A 118 16.48 15.93 -29.35
CA ARG A 118 16.90 17.26 -29.79
C ARG A 118 16.03 17.75 -30.96
N ALA A 119 15.84 16.90 -31.98
CA ALA A 119 15.05 17.24 -33.16
C ALA A 119 13.56 17.45 -32.81
N LEU A 120 13.01 16.59 -31.95
CA LEU A 120 11.64 16.74 -31.42
C LEU A 120 11.46 18.03 -30.63
N PHE A 121 12.42 18.37 -29.77
CA PHE A 121 12.41 19.62 -29.00
C PHE A 121 12.40 20.84 -29.90
N THR A 122 13.30 20.89 -30.90
CA THR A 122 13.35 21.99 -31.88
C THR A 122 12.07 22.06 -32.70
N TYR A 123 11.53 20.92 -33.17
CA TYR A 123 10.25 20.88 -33.89
C TYR A 123 9.12 21.49 -33.06
N CYS A 124 9.02 21.17 -31.77
CA CYS A 124 7.98 21.70 -30.89
C CYS A 124 8.03 23.23 -30.70
N LEU A 125 9.16 23.88 -31.01
CA LEU A 125 9.32 25.34 -30.95
C LEU A 125 9.00 26.04 -32.29
N THR A 126 8.71 25.28 -33.35
CA THR A 126 8.21 25.83 -34.63
C THR A 126 6.74 26.20 -34.54
N GLU A 127 6.23 26.95 -35.51
CA GLU A 127 4.80 27.30 -35.59
C GLU A 127 3.91 26.05 -35.62
N ALA A 128 4.25 25.04 -36.43
CA ALA A 128 3.52 23.77 -36.49
C ALA A 128 3.58 22.99 -35.16
N GLY A 129 4.75 22.99 -34.51
CA GLY A 129 4.94 22.39 -33.20
C GLY A 129 4.10 23.05 -32.11
N LEU A 130 4.10 24.39 -32.07
CA LEU A 130 3.31 25.19 -31.15
C LEU A 130 1.80 25.00 -31.38
N ALA A 131 1.34 25.00 -32.63
CA ALA A 131 -0.06 24.74 -32.97
C ALA A 131 -0.55 23.39 -32.42
N ARG A 132 0.29 22.34 -32.52
CA ARG A 132 0.00 21.04 -31.92
C ARG A 132 -0.08 21.11 -30.38
N LEU A 133 0.86 21.82 -29.74
CA LEU A 133 0.84 21.99 -28.28
C LEU A 133 -0.38 22.78 -27.81
N TYR A 134 -0.86 23.76 -28.58
CA TYR A 134 -2.13 24.46 -28.33
C TYR A 134 -3.31 23.50 -28.38
N GLY A 135 -3.39 22.64 -29.39
CA GLY A 135 -4.44 21.62 -29.47
C GLY A 135 -4.47 20.68 -28.25
N LEU A 136 -3.30 20.34 -27.69
CA LEU A 136 -3.21 19.56 -26.44
C LEU A 136 -3.68 20.37 -25.23
N LEU A 137 -3.26 21.64 -25.11
CA LEU A 137 -3.68 22.54 -24.02
C LEU A 137 -5.19 22.75 -24.01
N ASP A 138 -5.80 22.99 -25.17
CA ASP A 138 -7.22 23.30 -25.30
C ASP A 138 -8.10 22.06 -25.08
N SER A 139 -7.64 20.90 -25.58
CA SER A 139 -8.38 19.65 -25.39
C SER A 139 -8.16 19.01 -24.02
N GLY A 140 -7.08 19.37 -23.32
CA GLY A 140 -6.64 18.70 -22.08
C GLY A 140 -6.22 17.24 -22.28
N ARG A 141 -6.06 16.78 -23.53
CA ARG A 141 -5.83 15.37 -23.91
C ARG A 141 -4.34 15.02 -23.90
N TYR A 142 -3.73 15.16 -22.73
CA TYR A 142 -2.33 14.79 -22.51
C TYR A 142 -2.11 14.25 -21.10
N GLU A 143 -1.03 13.51 -20.93
CA GLU A 143 -0.55 12.99 -19.67
C GLU A 143 0.85 13.53 -19.37
N ILE A 144 1.08 13.86 -18.09
CA ILE A 144 2.40 14.19 -17.56
C ILE A 144 2.71 13.10 -16.54
N THR A 145 3.63 12.21 -16.88
CA THR A 145 4.07 11.10 -16.03
C THR A 145 5.26 11.49 -15.17
N VAL A 146 6.17 12.27 -15.76
CA VAL A 146 7.29 12.92 -15.08
C VAL A 146 7.19 14.42 -15.29
N PRO A 147 7.53 15.26 -14.29
CA PRO A 147 7.31 16.70 -14.36
C PRO A 147 7.85 17.39 -15.62
N GLU A 148 8.98 16.91 -16.15
CA GLU A 148 9.65 17.44 -17.34
C GLU A 148 8.76 17.43 -18.59
N GLU A 149 7.85 16.45 -18.73
CA GLU A 149 6.99 16.28 -19.92
C GLU A 149 6.01 17.43 -20.13
N GLY A 150 5.72 18.24 -19.11
CA GLY A 150 4.87 19.41 -19.27
C GLY A 150 5.63 20.72 -19.48
N ALA A 151 6.96 20.69 -19.61
CA ALA A 151 7.76 21.90 -19.78
C ALA A 151 7.45 22.60 -21.12
N LEU A 152 7.38 21.86 -22.23
CA LEU A 152 7.04 22.43 -23.54
C LEU A 152 5.58 22.91 -23.64
N LEU A 153 4.65 22.27 -22.91
CA LEU A 153 3.28 22.79 -22.79
C LEU A 153 3.25 24.14 -22.08
N THR A 154 4.09 24.34 -21.06
CA THR A 154 4.24 25.66 -20.43
C THR A 154 4.85 26.66 -21.40
N VAL A 155 5.89 26.30 -22.17
CA VAL A 155 6.48 27.20 -23.19
C VAL A 155 5.40 27.64 -24.18
N ALA A 156 4.63 26.71 -24.73
CA ALA A 156 3.53 27.03 -25.63
C ALA A 156 2.53 27.99 -24.95
N TRP A 157 2.10 27.66 -23.73
CA TRP A 157 1.16 28.51 -22.99
C TRP A 157 1.68 29.94 -22.78
N LEU A 158 2.96 30.12 -22.44
CA LEU A 158 3.57 31.45 -22.27
C LEU A 158 3.60 32.24 -23.58
N VAL A 159 3.94 31.59 -24.70
CA VAL A 159 3.86 32.23 -26.03
C VAL A 159 2.43 32.68 -26.33
N ARG A 160 1.43 31.83 -26.03
CA ARG A 160 0.01 32.17 -26.20
C ARG A 160 -0.45 33.32 -25.30
N ALA A 161 0.11 33.41 -24.10
CA ALA A 161 -0.12 34.50 -23.15
C ALA A 161 0.68 35.78 -23.49
N GLN A 162 1.40 35.80 -24.63
CA GLN A 162 2.28 36.89 -25.08
C GLN A 162 3.48 37.17 -24.16
N ASP A 163 3.82 36.24 -23.28
CA ASP A 163 5.00 36.31 -22.40
C ASP A 163 6.21 35.68 -23.08
N THR A 164 6.70 36.38 -24.10
CA THR A 164 7.82 35.93 -24.92
C THR A 164 9.12 35.83 -24.10
N ALA A 165 9.33 36.76 -23.17
CA ALA A 165 10.50 36.76 -22.29
C ALA A 165 10.51 35.53 -21.37
N GLY A 166 9.37 35.21 -20.74
CA GLY A 166 9.21 34.01 -19.92
C GLY A 166 9.40 32.73 -20.74
N ALA A 167 8.86 32.66 -21.96
CA ALA A 167 9.01 31.53 -22.85
C ALA A 167 10.49 31.31 -23.26
N LEU A 168 11.19 32.36 -23.69
CA LEU A 168 12.60 32.29 -24.08
C LEU A 168 13.51 31.89 -22.92
N GLY A 169 13.35 32.52 -21.75
CA GLY A 169 14.14 32.17 -20.56
C GLY A 169 13.91 30.71 -20.11
N LEU A 170 12.70 30.19 -20.28
CA LEU A 170 12.42 28.77 -20.04
C LEU A 170 13.12 27.89 -21.09
N VAL A 171 13.06 28.22 -22.37
CA VAL A 171 13.78 27.47 -23.43
C VAL A 171 15.28 27.45 -23.19
N GLU A 172 15.90 28.57 -22.81
CA GLU A 172 17.32 28.66 -22.46
C GLU A 172 17.70 27.73 -21.30
N THR A 173 16.81 27.58 -20.32
CA THR A 173 17.01 26.66 -19.19
C THR A 173 16.93 25.18 -19.63
N LEU A 174 16.05 24.86 -20.59
CA LEU A 174 15.78 23.49 -21.02
C LEU A 174 16.74 23.00 -22.12
N ALA A 175 17.15 23.89 -23.01
CA ALA A 175 17.93 23.57 -24.20
C ALA A 175 19.21 22.76 -23.92
N PRO A 176 19.99 23.01 -22.85
CA PRO A 176 21.18 22.20 -22.56
C PRO A 176 20.90 20.71 -22.35
N PHE A 177 19.65 20.33 -22.05
CA PHE A 177 19.26 18.96 -21.72
C PHE A 177 18.34 18.31 -22.77
N ALA A 178 18.01 18.99 -23.87
CA ALA A 178 16.98 18.53 -24.80
C ALA A 178 17.37 17.30 -25.65
N ASP A 179 18.64 16.92 -25.68
CA ASP A 179 19.12 15.64 -26.23
C ASP A 179 18.89 14.46 -25.27
N ARG A 180 18.87 14.73 -23.96
CA ARG A 180 18.82 13.71 -22.91
C ARG A 180 17.43 13.53 -22.32
N LEU A 181 16.71 14.62 -22.09
CA LEU A 181 15.45 14.63 -21.34
C LEU A 181 14.23 14.74 -22.25
N ARG A 182 13.19 14.00 -21.87
CA ARG A 182 11.88 14.06 -22.52
C ARG A 182 11.08 15.25 -22.00
N PHE A 183 10.95 16.28 -22.83
CA PHE A 183 10.14 17.47 -22.55
C PHE A 183 8.79 17.50 -23.28
N THR A 184 8.57 16.57 -24.21
CA THR A 184 7.33 16.47 -24.98
C THR A 184 6.25 15.77 -24.16
N PRO A 185 5.00 16.29 -24.14
CA PRO A 185 3.91 15.64 -23.42
C PRO A 185 3.47 14.36 -24.12
N ARG A 186 2.96 13.40 -23.34
CA ARG A 186 2.34 12.19 -23.87
C ARG A 186 0.89 12.49 -24.28
N PRO A 187 0.47 12.30 -25.54
CA PRO A 187 -0.94 12.44 -25.92
C PRO A 187 -1.81 11.41 -25.20
N ALA A 188 -3.02 11.81 -24.81
CA ALA A 188 -4.01 10.94 -24.18
C ALA A 188 -5.28 10.88 -25.03
N ALA A 189 -6.04 9.79 -24.96
CA ALA A 189 -7.30 9.69 -25.71
C ALA A 189 -8.41 10.59 -25.14
N LEU A 190 -8.34 10.90 -23.84
CA LEU A 190 -9.37 11.59 -23.07
C LEU A 190 -8.75 12.73 -22.23
N PRO A 191 -9.54 13.77 -21.90
CA PRO A 191 -9.10 14.83 -21.00
C PRO A 191 -8.96 14.31 -19.55
N ALA A 192 -8.20 15.05 -18.74
CA ALA A 192 -8.02 14.73 -17.32
C ALA A 192 -9.35 14.80 -16.53
N PRO A 193 -9.56 13.95 -15.51
CA PRO A 193 -10.77 13.98 -14.68
C PRO A 193 -10.93 15.29 -13.90
N THR A 194 -12.19 15.62 -13.59
CA THR A 194 -12.61 16.85 -12.89
C THR A 194 -12.09 16.94 -11.44
N ALA A 195 -12.05 18.18 -10.94
CA ALA A 195 -11.32 18.60 -9.74
C ALA A 195 -11.71 17.95 -8.39
N ARG A 196 -12.90 17.36 -8.24
CA ARG A 196 -13.46 17.00 -6.92
C ARG A 196 -13.57 15.50 -6.64
N ALA A 197 -13.40 14.65 -7.65
CA ALA A 197 -13.42 13.20 -7.46
C ALA A 197 -11.99 12.66 -7.50
N VAL A 198 -11.63 11.81 -6.55
CA VAL A 198 -10.36 11.09 -6.56
C VAL A 198 -10.64 9.60 -6.74
N HIS A 199 -9.67 8.86 -7.24
CA HIS A 199 -9.75 7.42 -7.37
C HIS A 199 -8.43 6.78 -6.98
N ARG A 200 -8.51 5.61 -6.36
CA ARG A 200 -7.32 4.85 -5.95
C ARG A 200 -6.64 4.15 -7.11
N ARG A 201 -7.42 3.70 -8.08
CA ARG A 201 -6.93 3.06 -9.30
C ARG A 201 -7.70 3.58 -10.49
N THR A 202 -7.04 3.63 -11.62
CA THR A 202 -7.72 3.79 -12.89
C THR A 202 -8.42 2.49 -13.30
N VAL A 203 -9.39 2.58 -14.20
CA VAL A 203 -10.01 1.39 -14.83
C VAL A 203 -8.94 0.52 -15.50
N ALA A 204 -7.94 1.12 -16.16
CA ALA A 204 -6.84 0.39 -16.79
C ALA A 204 -6.04 -0.44 -15.78
N GLU A 205 -5.74 0.11 -14.60
CA GLU A 205 -5.02 -0.61 -13.54
C GLU A 205 -5.84 -1.75 -12.92
N ALA A 206 -7.15 -1.53 -12.75
CA ALA A 206 -8.07 -2.58 -12.32
C ALA A 206 -8.11 -3.72 -13.35
N ARG A 207 -8.24 -3.39 -14.65
CA ARG A 207 -8.16 -4.36 -15.74
C ARG A 207 -6.83 -5.08 -15.77
N ALA A 208 -5.70 -4.38 -15.72
CA ALA A 208 -4.38 -5.00 -15.69
C ALA A 208 -4.22 -5.96 -14.49
N THR A 209 -4.81 -5.62 -13.34
CA THR A 209 -4.83 -6.49 -12.16
C THR A 209 -5.65 -7.76 -12.39
N LEU A 210 -6.83 -7.64 -13.00
CA LEU A 210 -7.68 -8.78 -13.33
C LEU A 210 -7.10 -9.65 -14.44
N ALA A 211 -6.53 -9.05 -15.50
CA ALA A 211 -5.91 -9.74 -16.62
C ALA A 211 -4.71 -10.60 -16.21
N ARG A 212 -3.99 -10.19 -15.16
CA ARG A 212 -2.88 -10.99 -14.60
C ARG A 212 -3.34 -12.23 -13.83
N ARG A 213 -4.63 -12.36 -13.48
CA ARG A 213 -5.13 -13.52 -12.74
C ARG A 213 -5.20 -14.73 -13.67
N ARG A 214 -4.47 -15.78 -13.32
CA ARG A 214 -4.50 -17.08 -14.01
C ARG A 214 -5.42 -18.07 -13.29
N PRO A 215 -5.88 -19.14 -13.96
CA PRO A 215 -6.49 -20.28 -13.28
C PRO A 215 -5.58 -20.76 -12.14
N ASN A 216 -6.17 -21.07 -10.99
CA ASN A 216 -5.41 -21.61 -9.87
C ASN A 216 -5.20 -23.11 -10.11
N THR A 217 -3.97 -23.51 -10.42
CA THR A 217 -3.62 -24.90 -10.73
C THR A 217 -4.11 -25.87 -9.67
N ALA A 218 -4.02 -25.54 -8.37
CA ALA A 218 -4.48 -26.43 -7.31
C ALA A 218 -6.01 -26.66 -7.35
N ILE A 219 -6.78 -25.63 -7.67
CA ILE A 219 -8.25 -25.73 -7.80
C ILE A 219 -8.61 -26.50 -9.07
N GLU A 220 -7.91 -26.25 -10.18
CA GLU A 220 -8.15 -26.98 -11.43
C GLU A 220 -7.75 -28.47 -11.31
N THR A 221 -6.64 -28.78 -10.65
CA THR A 221 -6.25 -30.15 -10.27
C THR A 221 -7.30 -30.82 -9.40
N GLN A 222 -7.87 -30.11 -8.42
CA GLN A 222 -8.96 -30.63 -7.59
C GLN A 222 -10.22 -30.87 -8.43
N ARG A 223 -10.60 -29.95 -9.32
CA ARG A 223 -11.76 -30.10 -10.21
C ARG A 223 -11.60 -31.35 -11.07
N GLU A 224 -10.46 -31.51 -11.73
CA GLU A 224 -10.15 -32.71 -12.53
C GLU A 224 -10.20 -34.00 -11.68
N ALA A 225 -9.70 -33.95 -10.43
CA ALA A 225 -9.81 -35.08 -9.52
C ALA A 225 -11.27 -35.46 -9.24
N LEU A 226 -12.13 -34.47 -8.96
CA LEU A 226 -13.54 -34.68 -8.62
C LEU A 226 -14.39 -35.10 -9.83
N THR A 227 -14.14 -34.57 -11.02
CA THR A 227 -14.97 -34.80 -12.21
C THR A 227 -14.51 -35.98 -13.06
N VAL A 228 -13.23 -36.34 -13.02
CA VAL A 228 -12.65 -37.39 -13.86
C VAL A 228 -12.18 -38.56 -13.01
N TRP A 229 -11.21 -38.31 -12.13
CA TRP A 229 -10.45 -39.41 -11.51
C TRP A 229 -11.20 -40.14 -10.42
N GLN A 230 -12.01 -39.43 -9.64
CA GLN A 230 -12.80 -40.07 -8.60
C GLN A 230 -13.98 -40.88 -9.16
N PRO A 231 -14.75 -40.41 -10.18
CA PRO A 231 -15.71 -41.25 -10.88
C PRO A 231 -15.07 -42.48 -11.52
N PHE A 232 -13.93 -42.32 -12.21
CA PHE A 232 -13.19 -43.46 -12.78
C PHE A 232 -12.72 -44.46 -11.71
N ALA A 233 -12.26 -43.99 -10.56
CA ALA A 233 -11.89 -44.86 -9.45
C ALA A 233 -13.10 -45.65 -8.90
N ASP A 234 -14.31 -45.11 -9.01
CA ASP A 234 -15.51 -45.81 -8.61
C ASP A 234 -15.96 -46.84 -9.66
N GLU A 235 -15.73 -46.58 -10.95
CA GLU A 235 -15.92 -47.59 -12.02
C GLU A 235 -14.99 -48.79 -11.80
N LEU A 236 -13.71 -48.55 -11.48
CA LEU A 236 -12.77 -49.61 -11.10
C LEU A 236 -13.24 -50.38 -9.88
N LEU A 237 -13.75 -49.68 -8.86
CA LEU A 237 -14.27 -50.31 -7.65
C LEU A 237 -15.50 -51.18 -7.95
N THR A 238 -16.45 -50.66 -8.72
CA THR A 238 -17.65 -51.41 -9.15
C THR A 238 -17.25 -52.68 -9.90
N HIS A 239 -16.32 -52.57 -10.85
CA HIS A 239 -15.86 -53.71 -11.64
C HIS A 239 -15.23 -54.82 -10.76
N TRP A 240 -14.44 -54.44 -9.75
CA TRP A 240 -13.86 -55.40 -8.81
C TRP A 240 -14.89 -55.99 -7.85
N LEU A 241 -15.91 -55.24 -7.43
CA LEU A 241 -16.97 -55.74 -6.55
C LEU A 241 -17.84 -56.83 -7.20
N GLU A 242 -17.90 -56.92 -8.54
CA GLU A 242 -18.55 -58.03 -9.26
C GLU A 242 -17.91 -59.40 -8.91
N THR A 243 -16.63 -59.41 -8.56
CA THR A 243 -15.87 -60.64 -8.25
C THR A 243 -15.99 -61.10 -6.78
N ALA A 244 -16.74 -60.36 -5.94
CA ALA A 244 -16.76 -60.60 -4.50
C ALA A 244 -17.64 -61.78 -4.05
N GLY A 245 -18.68 -62.18 -4.79
CA GLY A 245 -19.58 -63.26 -4.34
C GLY A 245 -20.10 -63.06 -2.90
N PRO A 246 -20.24 -64.13 -2.08
CA PRO A 246 -20.46 -64.02 -0.63
C PRO A 246 -19.16 -63.76 0.17
N GLY A 247 -17.98 -63.80 -0.48
CA GLY A 247 -16.66 -63.66 0.12
C GLY A 247 -15.98 -62.32 -0.15
N PRO A 248 -14.64 -62.23 0.05
CA PRO A 248 -13.87 -61.05 -0.29
C PRO A 248 -13.71 -60.89 -1.81
N VAL A 249 -13.26 -59.72 -2.28
CA VAL A 249 -12.97 -59.49 -3.71
C VAL A 249 -11.99 -60.55 -4.27
N ALA A 250 -12.21 -60.93 -5.53
CA ALA A 250 -11.54 -62.00 -6.26
C ALA A 250 -11.76 -63.42 -5.67
N ASP A 251 -12.91 -63.65 -5.05
CA ASP A 251 -13.37 -64.99 -4.61
C ASP A 251 -14.06 -65.75 -5.75
N ARG A 252 -14.76 -65.03 -6.65
CA ARG A 252 -15.26 -65.60 -7.91
C ARG A 252 -14.22 -65.44 -9.02
N ALA A 253 -13.99 -66.53 -9.77
CA ALA A 253 -13.11 -66.50 -10.94
C ALA A 253 -13.69 -65.58 -12.02
N PRO A 254 -12.91 -64.63 -12.58
CA PRO A 254 -13.38 -63.75 -13.64
C PRO A 254 -13.57 -64.52 -14.95
N ASP A 255 -14.74 -64.41 -15.55
CA ASP A 255 -15.07 -64.94 -16.87
C ASP A 255 -14.49 -64.07 -18.01
N GLU A 256 -14.60 -64.55 -19.24
CA GLU A 256 -14.06 -63.85 -20.41
C GLU A 256 -14.74 -62.48 -20.61
N ALA A 257 -16.07 -62.42 -20.41
CA ALA A 257 -16.83 -61.18 -20.54
C ALA A 257 -16.40 -60.11 -19.52
N TRP A 258 -16.04 -60.51 -18.29
CA TRP A 258 -15.48 -59.61 -17.29
C TRP A 258 -14.11 -59.08 -17.72
N ARG A 259 -13.24 -59.94 -18.27
CA ARG A 259 -11.91 -59.53 -18.77
C ARG A 259 -12.02 -58.55 -19.94
N GLU A 260 -12.96 -58.76 -20.85
CA GLU A 260 -13.22 -57.83 -21.96
C GLU A 260 -13.65 -56.44 -21.45
N ARG A 261 -14.58 -56.37 -20.48
CA ARG A 261 -14.97 -55.11 -19.82
C ARG A 261 -13.81 -54.46 -19.07
N GLY A 262 -12.97 -55.26 -18.41
CA GLY A 262 -11.74 -54.81 -17.76
C GLY A 262 -10.73 -54.20 -18.73
N ALA A 263 -10.53 -54.84 -19.89
CA ALA A 263 -9.69 -54.32 -20.97
C ALA A 263 -10.21 -52.98 -21.52
N ALA A 264 -11.54 -52.84 -21.64
CA ALA A 264 -12.17 -51.58 -22.03
C ALA A 264 -11.94 -50.46 -21.00
N LEU A 265 -12.06 -50.75 -19.69
CA LEU A 265 -11.75 -49.79 -18.62
C LEU A 265 -10.28 -49.34 -18.64
N LEU A 266 -9.35 -50.24 -18.95
CA LEU A 266 -7.93 -49.90 -19.10
C LEU A 266 -7.65 -49.02 -20.32
N ARG A 267 -8.37 -49.21 -21.44
CA ARG A 267 -8.30 -48.29 -22.59
C ARG A 267 -8.81 -46.91 -22.23
N ARG A 268 -9.98 -46.84 -21.58
CA ARG A 268 -10.56 -45.58 -21.09
C ARG A 268 -9.63 -44.85 -20.13
N TYR A 269 -8.93 -45.56 -19.24
CA TYR A 269 -7.90 -44.96 -18.39
C TYR A 269 -6.82 -44.24 -19.21
N ARG A 270 -6.31 -44.87 -20.28
CA ARG A 270 -5.25 -44.28 -21.12
C ARG A 270 -5.76 -43.03 -21.84
N GLU A 271 -6.99 -43.06 -22.33
CA GLU A 271 -7.65 -41.90 -22.95
C GLU A 271 -7.80 -40.75 -21.95
N LEU A 272 -8.33 -41.03 -20.75
CA LEU A 272 -8.46 -40.04 -19.68
C LEU A 272 -7.10 -39.49 -19.24
N ALA A 273 -6.07 -40.34 -19.11
CA ALA A 273 -4.73 -39.93 -18.69
C ALA A 273 -4.01 -39.07 -19.73
N ALA A 274 -4.34 -39.24 -21.02
CA ALA A 274 -3.85 -38.39 -22.10
C ALA A 274 -4.57 -37.04 -22.14
N ALA A 275 -5.89 -37.02 -21.92
CA ALA A 275 -6.70 -35.80 -21.96
C ALA A 275 -6.62 -34.94 -20.68
N HIS A 276 -6.43 -35.57 -19.51
CA HIS A 276 -6.52 -34.95 -18.20
C HIS A 276 -5.17 -35.06 -17.46
N THR A 277 -4.38 -33.98 -17.52
CA THR A 277 -2.98 -33.98 -17.11
C THR A 277 -2.70 -33.21 -15.81
N LEU A 278 -3.70 -32.51 -15.24
CA LEU A 278 -3.50 -31.63 -14.09
C LEU A 278 -3.43 -32.38 -12.76
N CYS A 279 -4.19 -33.46 -12.60
CA CYS A 279 -4.18 -34.30 -11.42
C CYS A 279 -3.33 -35.54 -11.65
N THR A 280 -2.19 -35.64 -10.99
CA THR A 280 -1.26 -36.77 -11.16
C THR A 280 -1.47 -37.92 -10.17
N ALA A 281 -2.40 -37.79 -9.23
CA ALA A 281 -2.62 -38.78 -8.16
C ALA A 281 -3.01 -40.18 -8.70
N HIS A 282 -3.63 -40.25 -9.88
CA HIS A 282 -3.98 -41.51 -10.56
C HIS A 282 -2.76 -42.32 -11.03
N ARG A 283 -1.56 -41.72 -11.05
CA ARG A 283 -0.29 -42.35 -11.46
C ARG A 283 0.41 -43.06 -10.32
N ASP A 284 0.08 -42.76 -9.06
CA ASP A 284 0.70 -43.40 -7.90
C ASP A 284 0.29 -44.88 -7.82
N PRO A 285 1.23 -45.83 -8.00
CA PRO A 285 0.93 -47.25 -7.93
C PRO A 285 0.60 -47.71 -6.50
N LYS A 286 0.92 -46.92 -5.48
CA LYS A 286 0.63 -47.23 -4.07
C LYS A 286 -0.74 -46.73 -3.60
N GLY A 287 -1.38 -45.84 -4.36
CA GLY A 287 -2.73 -45.37 -4.06
C GLY A 287 -3.79 -46.42 -4.37
N ASN A 288 -4.92 -46.41 -3.66
CA ASN A 288 -5.97 -47.44 -3.80
C ASN A 288 -6.42 -47.64 -5.26
N ALA A 289 -6.66 -46.57 -6.01
CA ALA A 289 -7.03 -46.66 -7.43
C ALA A 289 -5.90 -47.23 -8.31
N GLY A 290 -4.63 -46.92 -7.98
CA GLY A 290 -3.46 -47.48 -8.64
C GLY A 290 -3.29 -48.98 -8.38
N ILE A 291 -3.58 -49.42 -7.15
CA ILE A 291 -3.60 -50.84 -6.76
C ILE A 291 -4.69 -51.61 -7.54
N LEU A 292 -5.92 -51.06 -7.59
CA LEU A 292 -7.04 -51.67 -8.33
C LEU A 292 -6.74 -51.76 -9.84
N ARG A 293 -6.17 -50.70 -10.44
CA ARG A 293 -5.77 -50.68 -11.85
C ARG A 293 -4.64 -51.67 -12.13
N GLY A 294 -3.58 -51.66 -11.32
CA GLY A 294 -2.43 -52.54 -11.51
C GLY A 294 -2.80 -54.01 -11.34
N ALA A 295 -3.72 -54.35 -10.44
CA ALA A 295 -4.27 -55.70 -10.36
C ALA A 295 -5.09 -56.05 -11.61
N LEU A 296 -5.87 -55.11 -12.17
CA LEU A 296 -6.69 -55.35 -13.35
C LEU A 296 -5.82 -55.60 -14.59
N GLU A 297 -4.70 -54.89 -14.72
CA GLU A 297 -3.72 -55.08 -15.79
C GLU A 297 -3.14 -56.51 -15.80
N GLU A 298 -2.83 -57.08 -14.63
CA GLU A 298 -2.35 -58.46 -14.55
C GLU A 298 -3.43 -59.47 -14.92
N THR A 299 -4.63 -59.30 -14.36
CA THR A 299 -5.74 -60.23 -14.57
C THR A 299 -6.20 -60.25 -16.02
N VAL A 300 -6.27 -59.09 -16.69
CA VAL A 300 -6.59 -58.98 -18.11
C VAL A 300 -5.48 -59.56 -19.00
N ALA A 301 -4.21 -59.47 -18.57
CA ALA A 301 -3.09 -60.11 -19.27
C ALA A 301 -2.99 -61.63 -19.03
N GLY A 302 -3.96 -62.24 -18.33
CA GLY A 302 -3.96 -63.67 -18.02
C GLY A 302 -2.92 -64.09 -16.98
N ARG A 303 -2.31 -63.15 -16.25
CA ARG A 303 -1.29 -63.43 -15.23
C ARG A 303 -1.93 -63.55 -13.84
N PRO A 304 -1.59 -64.59 -13.06
CA PRO A 304 -2.17 -64.77 -11.72
C PRO A 304 -1.68 -63.68 -10.76
N LEU A 305 -2.57 -63.19 -9.91
CA LEU A 305 -2.21 -62.23 -8.86
C LEU A 305 -1.40 -62.91 -7.76
N THR A 306 -0.26 -62.32 -7.39
CA THR A 306 0.54 -62.82 -6.26
C THR A 306 -0.22 -62.63 -4.93
N PRO A 307 0.03 -63.46 -3.89
CA PRO A 307 -0.65 -63.34 -2.60
C PRO A 307 -0.58 -61.93 -1.99
N ARG A 308 0.57 -61.26 -2.15
CA ARG A 308 0.78 -59.88 -1.71
C ARG A 308 -0.12 -58.89 -2.47
N ARG A 309 -0.21 -58.99 -3.80
CA ARG A 309 -1.05 -58.09 -4.61
C ARG A 309 -2.54 -58.33 -4.35
N LEU A 310 -2.94 -59.58 -4.15
CA LEU A 310 -4.31 -59.93 -3.78
C LEU A 310 -4.70 -59.33 -2.41
N GLY A 311 -3.81 -59.40 -1.42
CA GLY A 311 -4.02 -58.77 -0.11
C GLY A 311 -4.15 -57.24 -0.21
N LEU A 312 -3.31 -56.59 -1.02
CA LEU A 312 -3.40 -55.14 -1.27
C LEU A 312 -4.69 -54.76 -1.98
N LEU A 313 -5.14 -55.54 -2.98
CA LEU A 313 -6.40 -55.32 -3.69
C LEU A 313 -7.58 -55.37 -2.72
N ARG A 314 -7.68 -56.41 -1.88
CA ARG A 314 -8.75 -56.56 -0.88
C ARG A 314 -8.77 -55.39 0.09
N HIS A 315 -7.61 -55.03 0.64
CA HIS A 315 -7.49 -53.88 1.54
C HIS A 315 -7.89 -52.56 0.86
N ALA A 316 -7.46 -52.33 -0.38
CA ALA A 316 -7.78 -51.12 -1.12
C ALA A 316 -9.30 -51.00 -1.38
N VAL A 317 -9.96 -52.10 -1.76
CA VAL A 317 -11.42 -52.14 -1.92
C VAL A 317 -12.15 -51.85 -0.61
N GLU A 318 -11.81 -52.56 0.47
CA GLU A 318 -12.42 -52.34 1.79
C GLU A 318 -12.25 -50.89 2.27
N SER A 319 -11.04 -50.33 2.09
CA SER A 319 -10.72 -48.95 2.44
C SER A 319 -11.53 -47.95 1.62
N MET A 320 -11.74 -48.18 0.32
CA MET A 320 -12.57 -47.33 -0.53
C MET A 320 -14.05 -47.41 -0.16
N VAL A 321 -14.60 -48.61 0.05
CA VAL A 321 -16.01 -48.81 0.45
C VAL A 321 -16.28 -48.19 1.81
N ARG A 322 -15.40 -48.40 2.80
CA ARG A 322 -15.52 -47.79 4.14
C ARG A 322 -15.46 -46.26 4.09
N LYS A 323 -14.61 -45.70 3.23
CA LYS A 323 -14.41 -44.24 3.14
C LYS A 323 -15.49 -43.52 2.33
N ARG A 324 -16.03 -44.15 1.29
CA ARG A 324 -16.90 -43.49 0.28
C ARG A 324 -18.31 -44.05 0.20
N GLY A 325 -18.58 -45.19 0.85
CA GLY A 325 -19.76 -46.01 0.62
C GLY A 325 -19.57 -46.96 -0.58
N ARG A 326 -20.42 -47.98 -0.66
CA ARG A 326 -20.45 -48.90 -1.81
C ARG A 326 -21.00 -48.13 -3.02
N PRO A 327 -20.37 -48.20 -4.21
CA PRO A 327 -20.92 -47.58 -5.42
C PRO A 327 -22.39 -47.94 -5.64
N GLY A 328 -23.23 -46.95 -5.90
CA GLY A 328 -24.69 -47.11 -6.07
C GLY A 328 -25.51 -47.10 -4.77
N SER A 329 -24.88 -47.08 -3.59
CA SER A 329 -25.59 -46.84 -2.33
C SER A 329 -26.00 -45.37 -2.18
N ALA A 330 -27.04 -45.10 -1.38
CA ALA A 330 -27.55 -43.74 -1.17
C ALA A 330 -26.46 -42.75 -0.70
N GLY A 331 -25.63 -43.14 0.27
CA GLY A 331 -24.55 -42.29 0.79
C GLY A 331 -23.42 -42.05 -0.24
N HIS A 332 -23.15 -43.02 -1.12
CA HIS A 332 -22.18 -42.84 -2.21
C HIS A 332 -22.70 -41.88 -3.29
N THR A 333 -23.98 -42.02 -3.67
CA THR A 333 -24.65 -41.14 -4.63
C THR A 333 -24.70 -39.70 -4.10
N GLU A 334 -25.02 -39.51 -2.82
CA GLU A 334 -25.02 -38.19 -2.19
C GLU A 334 -23.62 -37.57 -2.17
N LEU A 335 -22.58 -38.32 -1.80
CA LEU A 335 -21.19 -37.87 -1.85
C LEU A 335 -20.79 -37.40 -3.26
N ARG A 336 -21.19 -38.15 -4.29
CA ARG A 336 -20.91 -37.79 -5.69
C ARG A 336 -21.65 -36.55 -6.13
N ALA A 337 -22.92 -36.40 -5.75
CA ALA A 337 -23.69 -35.20 -6.03
C ALA A 337 -23.04 -33.96 -5.38
N GLN A 338 -22.60 -34.05 -4.13
CA GLN A 338 -21.90 -32.96 -3.43
C GLN A 338 -20.57 -32.59 -4.12
N GLN A 339 -19.77 -33.58 -4.51
CA GLN A 339 -18.50 -33.35 -5.19
C GLN A 339 -18.67 -32.80 -6.61
N ALA A 340 -19.67 -33.27 -7.36
CA ALA A 340 -20.03 -32.71 -8.66
C ALA A 340 -20.48 -31.26 -8.52
N ALA A 341 -21.32 -30.95 -7.53
CA ALA A 341 -21.76 -29.59 -7.24
C ALA A 341 -20.58 -28.68 -6.87
N GLN A 342 -19.60 -29.18 -6.10
CA GLN A 342 -18.38 -28.43 -5.78
C GLN A 342 -17.53 -28.17 -7.03
N ALA A 343 -17.34 -29.18 -7.89
CA ALA A 343 -16.53 -29.08 -9.09
C ALA A 343 -17.15 -28.17 -10.16
N ALA A 344 -18.49 -28.14 -10.25
CA ALA A 344 -19.25 -27.29 -11.16
C ALA A 344 -19.19 -25.79 -10.82
N ARG A 345 -18.71 -25.41 -9.63
CA ARG A 345 -18.56 -24.00 -9.26
C ARG A 345 -17.59 -23.31 -10.22
N PRO A 346 -17.95 -22.15 -10.81
CA PRO A 346 -17.05 -21.48 -11.74
C PRO A 346 -15.77 -20.99 -11.09
N SER A 347 -14.69 -20.94 -11.87
CA SER A 347 -13.41 -20.43 -11.38
C SER A 347 -13.46 -18.90 -11.22
N HIS A 348 -12.71 -18.37 -10.25
CA HIS A 348 -12.51 -16.92 -10.15
C HIS A 348 -11.86 -16.32 -11.40
N HIS A 349 -11.12 -17.12 -12.18
CA HIS A 349 -10.58 -16.69 -13.45
C HIS A 349 -11.70 -16.42 -14.48
N ALA A 350 -12.71 -17.30 -14.56
CA ALA A 350 -13.86 -17.07 -15.43
C ALA A 350 -14.63 -15.79 -15.07
N PHE A 351 -14.88 -15.56 -13.77
CA PHE A 351 -15.47 -14.28 -13.32
C PHE A 351 -14.57 -13.08 -13.64
N ALA A 352 -13.24 -13.22 -13.55
CA ALA A 352 -12.33 -12.13 -13.90
C ALA A 352 -12.43 -11.75 -15.38
N GLN A 353 -12.61 -12.72 -16.30
CA GLN A 353 -12.82 -12.45 -17.72
C GLN A 353 -14.13 -11.70 -17.99
N LEU A 354 -15.22 -12.09 -17.31
CA LEU A 354 -16.49 -11.37 -17.40
C LEU A 354 -16.33 -9.90 -16.96
N VAL A 355 -15.72 -9.68 -15.80
CA VAL A 355 -15.52 -8.33 -15.26
C VAL A 355 -14.56 -7.51 -16.14
N LEU A 356 -13.55 -8.13 -16.75
CA LEU A 356 -12.67 -7.48 -17.73
C LEU A 356 -13.43 -6.97 -18.95
N HIS A 357 -14.39 -7.75 -19.44
CA HIS A 357 -15.26 -7.34 -20.53
C HIS A 357 -16.13 -6.14 -20.12
N ARG A 358 -16.77 -6.20 -18.95
CA ARG A 358 -17.57 -5.06 -18.41
C ARG A 358 -16.75 -3.77 -18.28
N LEU A 359 -15.49 -3.86 -17.84
CA LEU A 359 -14.59 -2.71 -17.69
C LEU A 359 -14.07 -2.15 -19.03
N SER A 360 -14.17 -2.90 -20.12
CA SER A 360 -13.60 -2.48 -21.42
C SER A 360 -14.32 -1.29 -22.04
N ALA A 361 -15.61 -1.12 -21.73
CA ALA A 361 -16.45 -0.02 -22.23
C ALA A 361 -16.23 1.31 -21.48
N LEU A 362 -15.50 1.32 -20.36
CA LEU A 362 -15.29 2.51 -19.54
C LEU A 362 -14.05 3.30 -19.97
N ALA A 363 -13.96 4.55 -19.50
CA ALA A 363 -12.76 5.38 -19.65
C ALA A 363 -11.57 4.76 -18.89
N GLN A 364 -10.51 4.41 -19.61
CA GLN A 364 -9.41 3.59 -19.08
C GLN A 364 -8.45 4.37 -18.17
N HIS A 365 -8.27 5.67 -18.40
CA HIS A 365 -7.31 6.53 -17.70
C HIS A 365 -7.91 7.31 -16.51
N ALA A 366 -9.16 7.01 -16.15
CA ALA A 366 -9.86 7.60 -15.03
C ALA A 366 -10.39 6.51 -14.09
N GLY A 367 -10.88 6.90 -12.91
CA GLY A 367 -11.74 6.05 -12.10
C GLY A 367 -13.13 5.92 -12.72
N ALA A 368 -13.86 4.88 -12.32
CA ALA A 368 -15.26 4.66 -12.68
C ALA A 368 -16.18 5.50 -11.78
N ALA A 369 -17.12 6.23 -12.36
CA ALA A 369 -18.10 7.01 -11.60
C ALA A 369 -19.07 6.12 -10.79
N ASP A 370 -19.41 4.95 -11.34
CA ASP A 370 -20.20 3.92 -10.66
C ASP A 370 -19.60 2.54 -10.93
N THR A 371 -19.37 1.79 -9.85
CA THR A 371 -18.84 0.43 -9.90
C THR A 371 -19.91 -0.63 -9.68
N ALA A 372 -21.10 -0.26 -9.22
CA ALA A 372 -22.16 -1.22 -8.88
C ALA A 372 -22.58 -2.07 -10.10
N PRO A 373 -22.82 -1.51 -11.30
CA PRO A 373 -23.17 -2.29 -12.50
C PRO A 373 -22.10 -3.31 -12.89
N LEU A 374 -20.84 -3.05 -12.56
CA LEU A 374 -19.70 -3.86 -12.97
C LEU A 374 -19.56 -5.13 -12.13
N VAL A 375 -20.13 -5.14 -10.93
CA VAL A 375 -20.00 -6.23 -9.94
C VAL A 375 -21.33 -6.93 -9.64
N THR A 376 -22.38 -6.63 -10.41
CA THR A 376 -23.66 -7.34 -10.37
C THR A 376 -23.49 -8.83 -10.68
N ALA A 377 -24.48 -9.63 -10.27
CA ALA A 377 -24.54 -11.04 -10.65
C ALA A 377 -24.54 -11.21 -12.18
N VAL A 378 -24.17 -12.41 -12.63
CA VAL A 378 -24.16 -12.74 -14.07
C VAL A 378 -25.58 -12.63 -14.62
N SER A 379 -25.77 -11.82 -15.65
CA SER A 379 -27.06 -11.65 -16.31
C SER A 379 -27.42 -12.86 -17.19
N PRO A 380 -28.70 -13.05 -17.53
CA PRO A 380 -29.11 -14.12 -18.45
C PRO A 380 -28.42 -14.05 -19.82
N ASP A 381 -28.12 -12.86 -20.32
CA ASP A 381 -27.44 -12.68 -21.61
C ASP A 381 -25.94 -13.04 -21.52
N GLU A 382 -25.25 -12.59 -20.47
CA GLU A 382 -23.86 -12.98 -20.21
C GLU A 382 -23.72 -14.49 -20.00
N ALA A 383 -24.70 -15.14 -19.38
CA ALA A 383 -24.72 -16.60 -19.21
C ALA A 383 -24.84 -17.38 -20.53
N ARG A 384 -25.38 -16.78 -21.60
CA ARG A 384 -25.42 -17.41 -22.94
C ARG A 384 -24.06 -17.38 -23.63
N HIS A 385 -23.28 -16.35 -23.35
CA HIS A 385 -21.99 -16.10 -24.01
C HIS A 385 -20.78 -16.49 -23.14
N THR A 386 -21.01 -16.92 -21.90
CA THR A 386 -19.96 -17.33 -20.95
C THR A 386 -20.31 -18.68 -20.32
N ALA A 387 -19.32 -19.41 -19.81
CA ALA A 387 -19.54 -20.64 -19.04
C ALA A 387 -20.00 -20.38 -17.59
N LEU A 388 -20.54 -19.20 -17.30
CA LEU A 388 -20.97 -18.78 -15.97
C LEU A 388 -22.50 -18.92 -15.83
N PRO A 389 -23.02 -19.50 -14.72
CA PRO A 389 -24.46 -19.57 -14.48
C PRO A 389 -25.08 -18.19 -14.27
N ALA A 390 -26.27 -17.97 -14.83
CA ALA A 390 -27.07 -16.78 -14.55
C ALA A 390 -27.36 -16.66 -13.04
N GLY A 391 -27.30 -15.44 -12.51
CA GLY A 391 -27.47 -15.16 -11.08
C GLY A 391 -26.23 -15.44 -10.22
N ALA A 392 -25.14 -15.99 -10.78
CA ALA A 392 -23.92 -16.22 -10.01
C ALA A 392 -23.29 -14.89 -9.56
N ALA A 393 -23.02 -14.76 -8.25
CA ALA A 393 -22.44 -13.53 -7.69
C ALA A 393 -20.94 -13.42 -7.98
N VAL A 394 -20.48 -12.23 -8.36
CA VAL A 394 -19.04 -11.94 -8.53
C VAL A 394 -18.32 -12.09 -7.19
N PRO A 395 -17.25 -12.92 -7.10
CA PRO A 395 -16.48 -13.13 -5.87
C PRO A 395 -15.94 -11.83 -5.27
N ALA A 396 -16.00 -11.71 -3.93
CA ALA A 396 -15.55 -10.52 -3.20
C ALA A 396 -14.11 -10.05 -3.57
N PRO A 397 -13.10 -10.94 -3.75
CA PRO A 397 -11.76 -10.49 -4.15
C PRO A 397 -11.67 -9.85 -5.54
N LEU A 398 -12.64 -10.10 -6.42
CA LEU A 398 -12.74 -9.44 -7.73
C LEU A 398 -13.52 -8.14 -7.60
N ARG A 399 -14.63 -8.16 -6.84
CA ARG A 399 -15.41 -6.97 -6.50
C ARG A 399 -14.53 -5.87 -5.92
N THR A 400 -13.69 -6.19 -4.93
CA THR A 400 -12.75 -5.22 -4.32
C THR A 400 -11.78 -4.63 -5.36
N VAL A 401 -11.36 -5.37 -6.38
CA VAL A 401 -10.47 -4.81 -7.43
C VAL A 401 -11.20 -3.75 -8.25
N VAL A 402 -12.49 -3.97 -8.55
CA VAL A 402 -13.33 -3.03 -9.28
C VAL A 402 -13.70 -1.82 -8.41
N GLU A 403 -14.12 -2.04 -7.16
CA GLU A 403 -14.48 -0.98 -6.21
C GLU A 403 -13.31 -0.03 -5.94
N ASN A 404 -12.06 -0.52 -5.99
CA ASN A 404 -10.87 0.33 -5.88
C ASN A 404 -10.70 1.29 -7.07
N ALA A 405 -11.44 1.10 -8.17
CA ALA A 405 -11.48 2.04 -9.28
C ALA A 405 -12.59 3.09 -9.15
N LEU A 406 -13.40 3.07 -8.09
CA LEU A 406 -14.43 4.08 -7.85
C LEU A 406 -13.81 5.48 -7.76
N SER A 407 -14.36 6.42 -8.52
CA SER A 407 -14.04 7.84 -8.44
C SER A 407 -15.13 8.57 -7.66
N ALA A 408 -14.79 9.07 -6.46
CA ALA A 408 -15.74 9.73 -5.57
C ALA A 408 -15.02 10.74 -4.65
N PRO A 409 -15.75 11.57 -3.89
CA PRO A 409 -15.15 12.36 -2.80
C PRO A 409 -14.43 11.47 -1.78
N LEU A 410 -13.38 11.99 -1.14
CA LEU A 410 -12.54 11.22 -0.21
C LEU A 410 -13.34 10.60 0.95
N ALA A 411 -14.30 11.34 1.53
CA ALA A 411 -15.15 10.84 2.60
C ALA A 411 -15.95 9.60 2.14
N THR A 412 -16.55 9.64 0.95
CA THR A 412 -17.26 8.50 0.37
C THR A 412 -16.35 7.30 0.15
N LEU A 413 -15.10 7.50 -0.29
CA LEU A 413 -14.16 6.38 -0.46
C LEU A 413 -13.72 5.76 0.87
N VAL A 414 -13.66 6.55 1.95
CA VAL A 414 -13.42 6.04 3.31
C VAL A 414 -14.62 5.24 3.80
N GLU A 415 -15.84 5.77 3.70
CA GLU A 415 -17.09 5.10 4.08
C GLU A 415 -17.28 3.78 3.34
N ARG A 416 -16.95 3.73 2.04
CA ARG A 416 -17.01 2.52 1.21
C ARG A 416 -15.87 1.53 1.46
N GLY A 417 -14.92 1.85 2.34
CA GLY A 417 -13.77 1.00 2.65
C GLY A 417 -12.74 0.88 1.52
N VAL A 418 -12.75 1.79 0.54
CA VAL A 418 -11.73 1.87 -0.52
C VAL A 418 -10.43 2.46 0.05
N VAL A 419 -10.56 3.47 0.91
CA VAL A 419 -9.45 4.05 1.68
C VAL A 419 -9.41 3.41 3.05
N THR A 420 -8.55 2.40 3.21
CA THR A 420 -8.51 1.55 4.41
C THR A 420 -7.53 2.01 5.48
N SER A 421 -6.67 2.98 5.19
CA SER A 421 -5.69 3.52 6.14
C SER A 421 -5.29 4.95 5.79
N ALA A 422 -4.65 5.64 6.75
CA ALA A 422 -4.11 6.98 6.54
C ALA A 422 -3.02 7.02 5.45
N GLU A 423 -2.28 5.93 5.23
CA GLU A 423 -1.32 5.82 4.13
C GLU A 423 -2.02 5.79 2.77
N VAL A 424 -3.10 5.01 2.65
CA VAL A 424 -3.91 4.99 1.42
C VAL A 424 -4.56 6.36 1.21
N LEU A 425 -5.02 7.03 2.27
CA LEU A 425 -5.50 8.41 2.17
C LEU A 425 -4.41 9.32 1.58
N ALA A 426 -3.18 9.23 2.12
CA ALA A 426 -2.05 10.03 1.68
C ALA A 426 -1.67 9.81 0.20
N GLU A 427 -1.87 8.61 -0.35
CA GLU A 427 -1.68 8.31 -1.78
C GLU A 427 -2.66 9.08 -2.68
N LEU A 428 -3.87 9.38 -2.20
CA LEU A 428 -4.92 10.02 -3.01
C LEU A 428 -4.94 11.55 -2.89
N VAL A 429 -4.52 12.08 -1.75
CA VAL A 429 -4.53 13.52 -1.46
C VAL A 429 -3.85 14.38 -2.52
N PRO A 430 -2.73 13.98 -3.16
CA PRO A 430 -2.14 14.75 -4.25
C PRO A 430 -3.11 15.11 -5.39
N GLN A 431 -4.11 14.24 -5.67
CA GLN A 431 -5.12 14.53 -6.70
C GLN A 431 -6.01 15.71 -6.30
N LEU A 432 -6.38 15.80 -5.02
CA LEU A 432 -7.15 16.90 -4.44
C LEU A 432 -6.31 18.18 -4.39
N VAL A 433 -5.09 18.12 -3.84
CA VAL A 433 -4.21 19.30 -3.72
C VAL A 433 -3.83 19.89 -5.07
N ALA A 434 -3.62 19.03 -6.08
CA ALA A 434 -3.42 19.46 -7.46
C ALA A 434 -4.59 20.30 -7.96
N ALA A 435 -5.82 19.80 -7.77
CA ALA A 435 -7.03 20.45 -8.25
C ALA A 435 -7.34 21.74 -7.49
N THR A 436 -7.16 21.75 -6.17
CA THR A 436 -7.34 22.93 -5.32
C THR A 436 -6.31 24.00 -5.62
N GLY A 437 -5.02 23.64 -5.71
CA GLY A 437 -3.95 24.58 -6.05
C GLY A 437 -4.11 25.20 -7.44
N ALA A 438 -4.59 24.41 -8.40
CA ALA A 438 -4.84 24.89 -9.75
C ALA A 438 -5.96 25.94 -9.83
N GLN A 439 -6.91 26.01 -8.87
CA GLN A 439 -7.97 27.03 -8.88
C GLN A 439 -7.43 28.47 -8.78
N SER A 440 -6.18 28.65 -8.36
CA SER A 440 -5.50 29.96 -8.38
C SER A 440 -5.25 30.53 -9.78
N TYR A 441 -5.36 29.72 -10.85
CA TYR A 441 -5.20 30.18 -12.24
C TYR A 441 -6.56 30.44 -12.89
N ARG A 442 -6.69 31.57 -13.59
CA ARG A 442 -7.93 31.94 -14.29
C ARG A 442 -8.12 31.19 -15.61
N ASP A 443 -7.03 31.02 -16.36
CA ASP A 443 -7.02 30.29 -17.64
C ASP A 443 -7.20 28.78 -17.41
N GLU A 444 -8.17 28.17 -18.09
CA GLU A 444 -8.54 26.76 -17.89
C GLU A 444 -7.45 25.78 -18.34
N ALA A 445 -6.78 26.07 -19.47
CA ALA A 445 -5.69 25.22 -19.93
C ALA A 445 -4.52 25.24 -18.95
N LEU A 446 -4.19 26.42 -18.38
CA LEU A 446 -3.17 26.54 -17.35
C LEU A 446 -3.57 25.82 -16.06
N ARG A 447 -4.85 25.88 -15.65
CA ARG A 447 -5.35 25.09 -14.50
C ARG A 447 -5.09 23.60 -14.71
N THR A 448 -5.49 23.09 -15.88
CA THR A 448 -5.32 21.67 -16.23
C THR A 448 -3.85 21.27 -16.26
N LEU A 449 -2.99 22.10 -16.86
CA LEU A 449 -1.55 21.90 -16.93
C LEU A 449 -0.90 21.89 -15.53
N MET A 450 -1.25 22.84 -14.67
CA MET A 450 -0.67 22.94 -13.32
C MET A 450 -1.14 21.82 -12.40
N ALA A 451 -2.38 21.36 -12.55
CA ALA A 451 -2.87 20.17 -11.85
C ALA A 451 -2.12 18.90 -12.29
N ALA A 452 -1.91 18.72 -13.61
CA ALA A 452 -1.16 17.59 -14.15
C ALA A 452 0.31 17.59 -13.67
N HIS A 453 0.98 18.75 -13.71
CA HIS A 453 2.33 18.94 -13.17
C HIS A 453 2.43 18.56 -11.70
N TYR A 454 1.50 19.03 -10.87
CA TYR A 454 1.53 18.71 -9.45
C TYR A 454 1.40 17.21 -9.19
N ARG A 455 0.49 16.52 -9.90
CA ARG A 455 0.31 15.07 -9.78
C ARG A 455 1.57 14.32 -10.18
N ALA A 456 2.16 14.66 -11.34
CA ALA A 456 3.40 14.06 -11.81
C ALA A 456 4.54 14.24 -10.80
N PHE A 457 4.66 15.44 -10.24
CA PHE A 457 5.65 15.76 -9.23
C PHE A 457 5.47 14.95 -7.94
N ARG A 458 4.23 14.69 -7.52
CA ARG A 458 3.96 13.91 -6.30
C ARG A 458 4.15 12.41 -6.48
N ASN A 459 4.05 11.92 -7.71
CA ASN A 459 4.31 10.52 -8.04
C ASN A 459 5.82 10.18 -8.06
N ARG A 460 6.70 11.20 -8.01
CA ARG A 460 8.14 10.96 -7.91
C ARG A 460 8.50 10.39 -6.53
N ARG A 461 9.51 9.53 -6.51
CA ARG A 461 10.06 9.00 -5.26
C ARG A 461 10.91 10.06 -4.56
N SER A 462 10.89 10.07 -3.23
CA SER A 462 11.72 10.98 -2.43
C SER A 462 13.16 10.48 -2.33
N LEU A 463 14.10 11.41 -2.40
CA LEU A 463 15.52 11.17 -2.13
C LEU A 463 15.81 10.86 -0.66
N LEU A 464 16.85 10.08 -0.40
CA LEU A 464 17.52 10.04 0.89
C LEU A 464 18.30 11.33 1.06
N LEU A 465 17.93 12.13 2.07
CA LEU A 465 18.55 13.41 2.37
C LEU A 465 19.15 13.38 3.77
N LEU A 466 20.38 13.85 3.89
CA LEU A 466 21.10 13.97 5.14
C LEU A 466 21.28 15.45 5.52
N ASP A 467 21.79 15.72 6.71
CA ASP A 467 22.13 17.07 7.17
C ASP A 467 20.99 18.09 7.05
N LEU A 468 19.74 17.68 7.33
CA LEU A 468 18.55 18.54 7.22
C LEU A 468 18.34 19.14 5.81
N ALA A 469 18.93 18.54 4.77
CA ALA A 469 18.68 18.92 3.39
C ALA A 469 17.19 18.76 3.04
N ARG A 470 16.69 19.60 2.12
CA ARG A 470 15.28 19.63 1.74
C ARG A 470 15.09 19.14 0.32
N GLN A 471 14.05 18.36 0.10
CA GLN A 471 13.60 17.97 -1.23
C GLN A 471 13.29 19.22 -2.06
N VAL A 472 13.53 19.12 -3.37
CA VAL A 472 13.03 20.10 -4.34
C VAL A 472 11.52 20.22 -4.18
N ARG A 473 10.96 21.42 -4.32
CA ARG A 473 9.52 21.65 -4.24
C ARG A 473 8.95 21.88 -5.64
N ALA A 474 7.63 21.72 -5.78
CA ALA A 474 6.97 21.82 -7.08
C ALA A 474 7.08 23.25 -7.66
N ASP A 475 7.04 24.25 -6.79
CA ASP A 475 7.23 25.67 -7.11
C ASP A 475 8.68 26.04 -7.41
N GLU A 476 9.63 25.11 -7.34
CA GLU A 476 11.03 25.33 -7.72
C GLU A 476 11.32 24.88 -9.17
N LEU A 477 10.41 24.13 -9.78
CA LEU A 477 10.55 23.68 -11.17
C LEU A 477 10.51 24.88 -12.13
N PRO A 478 11.42 24.98 -13.11
CA PRO A 478 11.51 26.14 -14.01
C PRO A 478 10.19 26.51 -14.68
N TRP A 479 9.47 25.52 -15.20
CA TRP A 479 8.18 25.73 -15.89
C TRP A 479 7.00 25.99 -14.94
N VAL A 480 7.09 25.64 -13.65
CA VAL A 480 6.07 26.03 -12.66
C VAL A 480 6.35 27.44 -12.13
N ARG A 481 7.64 27.79 -11.96
CA ARG A 481 8.07 29.14 -11.59
C ARG A 481 7.68 30.16 -12.64
N ALA A 482 7.86 29.83 -13.92
CA ALA A 482 7.50 30.71 -15.03
C ALA A 482 6.02 31.12 -15.03
N THR A 483 5.14 30.29 -14.47
CA THR A 483 3.70 30.59 -14.41
C THR A 483 3.27 31.23 -13.08
N ALA A 484 4.18 31.49 -12.15
CA ALA A 484 3.84 31.96 -10.81
C ALA A 484 3.10 33.31 -10.80
N ALA A 485 3.43 34.22 -11.73
CA ALA A 485 2.80 35.53 -11.87
C ALA A 485 1.30 35.45 -12.27
N TYR A 486 0.86 34.32 -12.80
CA TYR A 486 -0.50 34.11 -13.30
C TYR A 486 -1.45 33.50 -12.26
N ARG A 487 -1.00 33.36 -11.01
CA ARG A 487 -1.84 32.95 -9.86
C ARG A 487 -2.65 34.14 -9.35
N THR A 488 -3.65 34.57 -10.10
CA THR A 488 -4.47 35.76 -9.80
C THR A 488 -5.89 35.43 -9.31
N GLY A 489 -6.22 34.15 -9.11
CA GLY A 489 -7.48 33.68 -8.54
C GLY A 489 -7.46 33.60 -7.01
N ASP A 490 -8.64 33.57 -6.39
CA ASP A 490 -8.78 33.31 -4.94
C ASP A 490 -8.57 31.81 -4.63
N GLY A 491 -7.31 31.40 -4.63
CA GLY A 491 -6.92 30.04 -4.25
C GLY A 491 -6.87 29.81 -2.73
N ARG A 492 -6.96 30.88 -1.93
CA ARG A 492 -6.77 30.80 -0.47
C ARG A 492 -7.96 30.12 0.20
N HIS A 493 -9.18 30.54 -0.14
CA HIS A 493 -10.38 29.99 0.46
C HIS A 493 -10.57 28.49 0.14
N PRO A 494 -10.46 28.04 -1.12
CA PRO A 494 -10.50 26.60 -1.44
C PRO A 494 -9.40 25.79 -0.74
N ALA A 495 -8.18 26.33 -0.63
CA ALA A 495 -7.09 25.66 0.08
C ALA A 495 -7.38 25.51 1.59
N ARG A 496 -7.97 26.53 2.22
CA ARG A 496 -8.37 26.48 3.63
C ARG A 496 -9.47 25.44 3.87
N THR A 497 -10.49 25.41 3.02
CA THR A 497 -11.58 24.43 3.11
C THR A 497 -11.04 23.01 2.94
N ALA A 498 -10.24 22.76 1.90
CA ALA A 498 -9.62 21.45 1.69
C ALA A 498 -8.69 21.03 2.83
N LEU A 499 -7.95 21.98 3.43
CA LEU A 499 -7.10 21.73 4.60
C LEU A 499 -7.92 21.29 5.82
N CYS A 500 -9.04 21.95 6.08
CA CYS A 500 -9.93 21.64 7.20
C CYS A 500 -10.60 20.28 7.01
N GLU A 501 -11.25 20.07 5.86
CA GLU A 501 -11.93 18.82 5.52
C GLU A 501 -10.98 17.61 5.56
N LEU A 502 -9.78 17.77 5.01
CA LEU A 502 -8.77 16.69 5.03
C LEU A 502 -8.25 16.42 6.44
N GLY A 503 -8.01 17.47 7.24
CA GLY A 503 -7.58 17.33 8.63
C GLY A 503 -8.63 16.63 9.49
N GLU A 504 -9.90 17.00 9.33
CA GLU A 504 -11.04 16.35 9.99
C GLU A 504 -11.17 14.89 9.58
N LEU A 505 -11.19 14.62 8.27
CA LEU A 505 -11.31 13.26 7.74
C LEU A 505 -10.19 12.36 8.25
N ALA A 506 -8.94 12.84 8.26
CA ALA A 506 -7.79 12.06 8.72
C ALA A 506 -7.90 11.66 10.19
N VAL A 507 -8.34 12.58 11.07
CA VAL A 507 -8.50 12.34 12.50
C VAL A 507 -9.73 11.46 12.80
N GLN A 508 -10.84 11.66 12.07
CA GLN A 508 -12.08 10.88 12.24
C GLN A 508 -11.96 9.44 11.74
N ALA A 509 -11.38 9.25 10.56
CA ALA A 509 -11.35 7.96 9.89
C ALA A 509 -10.28 7.01 10.45
N PHE A 510 -9.17 7.56 10.95
CA PHE A 510 -8.02 6.77 11.41
C PHE A 510 -7.55 7.10 12.84
N PRO A 511 -8.46 7.16 13.83
CA PRO A 511 -8.11 7.46 15.22
C PRO A 511 -7.18 6.40 15.80
N GLY A 512 -6.14 6.89 16.48
CA GLY A 512 -5.05 6.10 17.01
C GLY A 512 -3.97 5.72 15.99
N THR A 513 -3.99 6.30 14.79
CA THR A 513 -2.97 6.09 13.74
C THR A 513 -2.18 7.36 13.49
N LEU A 514 -0.85 7.23 13.39
CA LEU A 514 0.03 8.36 13.12
C LEU A 514 -0.20 8.89 11.71
N LEU A 515 -0.33 10.22 11.57
CA LEU A 515 -0.49 10.88 10.27
C LEU A 515 0.77 10.65 9.43
N PRO A 516 0.69 9.93 8.30
CA PRO A 516 1.89 9.59 7.53
C PRO A 516 2.59 10.84 7.01
N ASN A 517 3.92 10.78 6.89
CA ASN A 517 4.73 11.86 6.34
C ASN A 517 4.23 12.39 4.97
N PRO A 518 3.79 11.54 4.02
CA PRO A 518 3.19 12.03 2.78
C PRO A 518 1.94 12.91 3.01
N LEU A 519 1.05 12.53 3.94
CA LEU A 519 -0.13 13.31 4.29
C LEU A 519 0.26 14.65 4.93
N ILE A 520 1.22 14.63 5.86
CA ILE A 520 1.73 15.84 6.51
C ILE A 520 2.30 16.84 5.48
N ARG A 521 3.02 16.34 4.46
CA ARG A 521 3.56 17.20 3.40
C ARG A 521 2.45 17.89 2.61
N GLU A 522 1.37 17.18 2.30
CA GLU A 522 0.22 17.73 1.57
C GLU A 522 -0.59 18.72 2.42
N LEU A 523 -0.82 18.43 3.71
CA LEU A 523 -1.38 19.39 4.67
C LEU A 523 -0.52 20.67 4.74
N GLY A 524 0.80 20.53 4.76
CA GLY A 524 1.71 21.66 4.72
C GLY A 524 1.66 22.47 3.41
N VAL A 525 1.31 21.86 2.29
CA VAL A 525 1.12 22.59 1.01
C VAL A 525 -0.17 23.40 1.08
N LEU A 526 -1.27 22.77 1.47
CA LEU A 526 -2.55 23.44 1.63
C LEU A 526 -2.46 24.57 2.66
N ALA A 527 -1.77 24.38 3.79
CA ALA A 527 -1.55 25.43 4.78
C ALA A 527 -0.79 26.63 4.22
N ARG A 528 0.25 26.42 3.40
CA ARG A 528 0.95 27.53 2.74
C ARG A 528 0.07 28.25 1.73
N GLN A 529 -0.74 27.51 0.96
CA GLN A 529 -1.69 28.10 -0.01
C GLN A 529 -2.81 28.87 0.69
N ALA A 530 -3.25 28.39 1.86
CA ALA A 530 -4.24 29.05 2.71
C ALA A 530 -3.64 30.20 3.56
N GLU A 531 -2.32 30.39 3.52
CA GLU A 531 -1.57 31.30 4.40
C GLU A 531 -1.87 31.08 5.90
N THR A 532 -2.04 29.81 6.27
CA THR A 532 -2.21 29.39 7.65
C THR A 532 -0.84 29.09 8.25
N ASP A 533 -0.49 29.75 9.34
CA ASP A 533 0.73 29.46 10.12
C ASP A 533 0.56 28.16 10.93
N ALA A 534 0.68 27.03 10.22
CA ALA A 534 0.56 25.68 10.78
C ALA A 534 1.92 24.96 10.70
N PRO A 535 2.69 24.88 11.81
CA PRO A 535 4.00 24.24 11.84
C PRO A 535 3.89 22.70 11.88
N PHE A 536 3.50 22.08 10.76
CA PHE A 536 3.42 20.62 10.71
C PHE A 536 4.80 19.94 10.80
N VAL A 537 4.94 18.94 11.66
CA VAL A 537 6.17 18.16 11.91
C VAL A 537 6.07 16.74 11.35
N GLU A 538 7.14 16.22 10.75
CA GLU A 538 7.19 14.82 10.25
C GLU A 538 7.51 13.82 11.36
N GLU A 539 7.11 12.56 11.17
CA GLU A 539 7.67 11.42 11.89
C GLU A 539 9.14 11.26 11.47
N LEU A 540 10.04 11.29 12.46
CA LEU A 540 11.47 11.13 12.26
C LEU A 540 11.85 9.65 12.28
N ALA A 541 12.69 9.25 11.33
CA ALA A 541 13.24 7.90 11.26
C ALA A 541 14.42 7.77 12.24
N VAL A 542 14.34 6.77 13.12
CA VAL A 542 15.25 6.60 14.27
C VAL A 542 16.68 6.26 13.85
N ASP A 543 16.82 5.54 12.74
CA ASP A 543 18.07 5.07 12.14
C ASP A 543 18.91 6.20 11.50
N ILE A 544 18.28 7.32 11.13
CA ILE A 544 18.95 8.49 10.55
C ILE A 544 18.87 9.73 11.44
N PHE A 545 18.40 9.59 12.68
CA PHE A 545 18.22 10.71 13.59
C PHE A 545 19.55 11.17 14.18
N MET A 546 19.94 12.41 13.85
CA MET A 546 21.22 12.99 14.25
C MET A 546 21.18 13.74 15.60
N GLY A 547 20.18 13.48 16.45
CA GLY A 547 20.07 14.10 17.77
C GLY A 547 19.66 15.58 17.75
N THR A 548 19.11 16.09 16.65
CA THR A 548 18.72 17.50 16.51
C THR A 548 17.39 17.68 15.80
N PHE A 549 16.77 18.84 15.98
CA PHE A 549 15.47 19.19 15.42
C PHE A 549 15.55 20.50 14.64
N THR A 550 14.67 20.65 13.65
CA THR A 550 14.46 21.95 12.99
C THR A 550 13.61 22.89 13.86
N PRO A 551 13.71 24.22 13.70
CA PRO A 551 12.92 25.20 14.47
C PRO A 551 11.41 24.98 14.46
N LYS A 552 10.87 24.34 13.41
CA LYS A 552 9.43 24.09 13.32
C LYS A 552 8.92 23.15 14.42
N PHE A 553 9.75 22.26 14.97
CA PHE A 553 9.35 21.38 16.07
C PHE A 553 9.06 22.18 17.33
N LEU A 554 9.90 23.16 17.66
CA LEU A 554 9.65 24.07 18.77
C LEU A 554 8.40 24.94 18.53
N ALA A 555 8.21 25.42 17.29
CA ALA A 555 7.00 26.17 16.93
C ALA A 555 5.72 25.31 17.13
N ALA A 556 5.75 24.05 16.71
CA ALA A 556 4.64 23.11 16.91
C ALA A 556 4.39 22.81 18.40
N ALA A 557 5.46 22.67 19.19
CA ALA A 557 5.36 22.50 20.64
C ALA A 557 4.76 23.75 21.33
N GLY A 558 5.11 24.96 20.87
CA GLY A 558 4.47 26.19 21.33
C GLY A 558 2.97 26.25 21.02
N VAL A 559 2.54 25.73 19.86
CA VAL A 559 1.11 25.60 19.53
C VAL A 559 0.41 24.59 20.46
N ALA A 560 1.07 23.47 20.77
CA ALA A 560 0.55 22.50 21.74
C ALA A 560 0.43 23.10 23.14
N ALA A 561 1.45 23.85 23.59
CA ALA A 561 1.45 24.54 24.88
C ALA A 561 0.24 25.47 25.03
N GLY A 562 -0.03 26.31 24.03
CA GLY A 562 -1.17 27.23 24.06
C GLY A 562 -2.55 26.54 24.10
N LEU A 563 -2.65 25.27 23.71
CA LEU A 563 -3.90 24.50 23.75
C LEU A 563 -4.03 23.63 25.01
N LEU A 564 -2.91 23.13 25.54
CA LEU A 564 -2.90 22.01 26.48
C LEU A 564 -2.37 22.34 27.88
N GLU A 565 -1.92 23.56 28.12
CA GLU A 565 -1.61 24.03 29.47
C GLU A 565 -2.83 23.92 30.40
N GLY A 566 -2.60 23.41 31.61
CA GLY A 566 -3.62 23.08 32.60
C GLY A 566 -4.43 21.81 32.31
N THR A 567 -4.19 21.10 31.20
CA THR A 567 -5.04 19.97 30.80
C THR A 567 -4.56 18.61 31.35
N LEU A 568 -5.38 17.57 31.15
CA LEU A 568 -5.02 16.19 31.48
C LEU A 568 -3.75 15.73 30.74
N TYR A 569 -3.53 16.19 29.50
CA TYR A 569 -2.36 15.83 28.70
C TYR A 569 -1.05 16.28 29.35
N GLU A 570 -1.02 17.53 29.81
CA GLU A 570 0.13 18.11 30.50
C GLU A 570 0.45 17.32 31.77
N ARG A 571 -0.57 17.07 32.60
CA ARG A 571 -0.41 16.32 33.86
C ARG A 571 0.02 14.88 33.62
N TYR A 572 -0.55 14.19 32.63
CA TYR A 572 -0.25 12.79 32.37
C TYR A 572 1.18 12.59 31.88
N TYR A 573 1.68 13.48 31.02
CA TYR A 573 3.06 13.38 30.52
C TYR A 573 4.08 14.17 31.33
N GLY A 574 3.68 14.82 32.44
CA GLY A 574 4.56 15.65 33.27
C GLY A 574 5.29 16.71 32.45
N ILE A 575 4.54 17.47 31.64
CA ILE A 575 5.08 18.54 30.80
C ILE A 575 4.91 19.87 31.55
N ASP A 576 5.88 20.78 31.42
CA ASP A 576 5.71 22.19 31.81
C ASP A 576 5.45 22.99 30.52
N TYR A 577 4.17 23.15 30.16
CA TYR A 577 3.83 23.85 28.91
C TYR A 577 4.06 25.35 29.01
N ALA A 578 4.03 25.94 30.21
CA ALA A 578 4.39 27.34 30.40
C ALA A 578 5.86 27.57 29.96
N ALA A 579 6.79 26.73 30.44
CA ALA A 579 8.20 26.81 30.02
C ALA A 579 8.40 26.55 28.52
N VAL A 580 7.64 25.62 27.92
CA VAL A 580 7.70 25.35 26.47
C VAL A 580 7.23 26.56 25.65
N ARG A 581 6.15 27.23 26.09
CA ARG A 581 5.63 28.44 25.45
C ARG A 581 6.67 29.57 25.51
N ASP A 582 7.27 29.80 26.67
CA ASP A 582 8.27 30.85 26.86
C ASP A 582 9.52 30.59 26.01
N LEU A 583 9.94 29.33 25.91
CA LEU A 583 11.03 28.91 25.02
C LEU A 583 10.71 29.19 23.54
N ALA A 584 9.48 28.89 23.10
CA ALA A 584 9.04 29.14 21.74
C ALA A 584 8.93 30.64 21.43
N ALA A 585 8.43 31.45 22.36
CA ALA A 585 8.31 32.90 22.23
C ALA A 585 9.69 33.58 22.13
N THR A 586 10.64 33.19 22.99
CA THR A 586 12.02 33.70 22.98
C THR A 586 12.70 33.44 21.64
N ARG A 587 12.50 32.23 21.08
CA ARG A 587 13.06 31.84 19.78
C ARG A 587 12.48 32.67 18.63
N ALA A 588 11.19 33.00 18.66
CA ALA A 588 10.54 33.77 17.61
C ALA A 588 11.15 35.17 17.42
N GLY A 589 11.71 35.77 18.49
CA GLY A 589 12.42 37.05 18.46
C GLY A 589 13.93 36.97 18.20
N GLY A 590 14.51 35.76 18.11
CA GLY A 590 15.97 35.56 18.01
C GLY A 590 16.51 35.31 16.59
N ALA A 591 17.83 35.16 16.48
CA ALA A 591 18.50 34.87 15.21
C ALA A 591 18.02 33.54 14.57
N ARG A 592 17.83 33.56 13.24
CA ARG A 592 17.35 32.41 12.45
C ARG A 592 18.45 31.34 12.33
N THR A 593 18.56 30.47 13.32
CA THR A 593 19.43 29.29 13.23
C THR A 593 18.71 28.10 12.58
N ARG A 594 19.48 27.20 11.94
CA ARG A 594 18.96 26.05 11.18
C ARG A 594 18.40 24.93 12.07
N THR A 595 18.75 24.92 13.35
CA THR A 595 18.40 23.91 14.35
C THR A 595 17.68 24.53 15.54
N ALA A 596 17.13 23.68 16.42
CA ALA A 596 16.53 24.07 17.69
C ALA A 596 17.25 23.35 18.85
N PRO A 597 18.44 23.83 19.26
CA PRO A 597 19.25 23.15 20.28
C PRO A 597 18.54 23.04 21.63
N ASP A 598 17.82 24.08 22.06
CA ASP A 598 17.11 24.07 23.34
C ASP A 598 15.95 23.07 23.36
N PHE A 599 15.25 22.93 22.23
CA PHE A 599 14.21 21.91 22.07
C PHE A 599 14.80 20.50 22.04
N ALA A 600 15.96 20.31 21.41
CA ALA A 600 16.68 19.04 21.43
C ALA A 600 17.08 18.66 22.85
N LYS A 601 17.66 19.61 23.61
CA LYS A 601 18.01 19.45 25.03
C LYS A 601 16.79 19.02 25.86
N LEU A 602 15.67 19.73 25.75
CA LEU A 602 14.43 19.40 26.45
C LEU A 602 13.95 17.97 26.14
N CYS A 603 13.97 17.56 24.87
CA CYS A 603 13.56 16.21 24.48
C CYS A 603 14.51 15.13 25.04
N THR A 604 15.82 15.41 25.07
CA THR A 604 16.83 14.49 25.62
C THR A 604 16.69 14.33 27.13
N GLU A 605 16.52 15.43 27.87
CA GLU A 605 16.31 15.41 29.33
C GLU A 605 15.05 14.63 29.69
N ARG A 606 13.95 14.90 28.99
CA ARG A 606 12.68 14.17 29.18
C ARG A 606 12.75 12.69 28.80
N ALA A 607 13.69 12.30 27.95
CA ALA A 607 13.94 10.91 27.61
C ALA A 607 14.83 10.19 28.65
N GLY A 608 15.21 10.86 29.75
CA GLY A 608 16.09 10.33 30.79
C GLY A 608 17.54 10.18 30.32
N GLN A 609 17.96 10.97 29.33
CA GLN A 609 19.30 10.92 28.74
C GLN A 609 20.09 12.18 29.07
N ILE A 610 21.43 12.06 29.05
CA ILE A 610 22.34 13.17 29.31
C ILE A 610 22.45 14.04 28.04
N PRO A 611 22.14 15.34 28.08
CA PRO A 611 22.33 16.26 26.95
C PRO A 611 23.77 16.25 26.44
N GLY A 612 23.95 16.20 25.12
CA GLY A 612 25.27 16.19 24.49
C GLY A 612 25.98 14.83 24.42
N SER A 613 25.49 13.82 25.14
CA SER A 613 25.98 12.44 24.98
C SER A 613 25.39 11.81 23.72
N ARG A 614 26.24 11.43 22.75
CA ARG A 614 25.79 10.65 21.59
C ARG A 614 25.53 9.22 22.03
N SER A 615 24.28 8.87 22.30
CA SER A 615 23.90 7.46 22.44
C SER A 615 23.91 6.78 21.08
N SER A 616 24.69 5.71 20.94
CA SER A 616 24.69 4.85 19.74
C SER A 616 23.48 3.91 19.66
N SER A 617 22.58 3.94 20.66
CA SER A 617 21.42 3.05 20.72
C SER A 617 20.21 3.62 19.96
N LEU A 618 19.65 2.82 19.06
CA LEU A 618 18.38 3.12 18.39
C LEU A 618 17.24 3.33 19.39
N ALA A 619 17.24 2.59 20.50
CA ALA A 619 16.20 2.73 21.52
C ALA A 619 16.27 4.09 22.24
N ALA A 620 17.48 4.59 22.46
CA ALA A 620 17.70 5.91 23.05
C ALA A 620 17.24 7.02 22.10
N SER A 621 17.65 6.96 20.83
CA SER A 621 17.21 7.90 19.80
C SER A 621 15.68 7.88 19.63
N GLY A 622 15.07 6.70 19.65
CA GLY A 622 13.62 6.54 19.61
C GLY A 622 12.90 7.17 20.80
N GLY A 623 13.47 7.09 22.02
CA GLY A 623 12.95 7.78 23.20
C GLY A 623 12.95 9.30 23.06
N VAL A 624 14.02 9.89 22.51
CA VAL A 624 14.09 11.35 22.25
C VAL A 624 13.06 11.78 21.21
N ILE A 625 12.91 11.00 20.13
CA ILE A 625 11.89 11.25 19.09
C ILE A 625 10.48 11.16 19.69
N GLU A 626 10.23 10.18 20.56
CA GLU A 626 8.94 10.03 21.24
C GLU A 626 8.60 11.23 22.13
N GLN A 627 9.59 11.80 22.84
CA GLN A 627 9.36 13.03 23.60
C GLN A 627 9.01 14.21 22.70
N ALA A 628 9.66 14.35 21.54
CA ALA A 628 9.27 15.36 20.55
C ALA A 628 7.83 15.13 20.03
N GLN A 629 7.41 13.87 19.82
CA GLN A 629 6.03 13.55 19.44
C GLN A 629 5.02 13.93 20.53
N ILE A 630 5.36 13.72 21.81
CA ILE A 630 4.53 14.09 22.96
C ILE A 630 4.40 15.62 23.05
N LEU A 631 5.53 16.35 23.07
CA LEU A 631 5.54 17.80 23.20
C LEU A 631 4.82 18.54 22.06
N THR A 632 4.84 17.96 20.86
CA THR A 632 4.18 18.54 19.67
C THR A 632 2.78 17.98 19.44
N THR A 633 2.34 17.01 20.25
CA THR A 633 1.16 16.14 20.01
C THR A 633 1.12 15.51 18.62
N HIS A 634 2.28 15.45 17.97
CA HIS A 634 2.48 15.05 16.59
C HIS A 634 1.39 15.59 15.63
N ASN A 635 1.24 16.92 15.64
CA ASN A 635 0.34 17.73 14.79
C ASN A 635 -1.13 17.82 15.22
N LEU A 636 -1.60 17.08 16.23
CA LEU A 636 -3.01 17.16 16.63
C LEU A 636 -3.38 18.57 17.13
N ALA A 637 -2.58 19.17 18.01
CA ALA A 637 -2.78 20.55 18.45
C ALA A 637 -2.64 21.56 17.30
N THR A 638 -1.77 21.30 16.32
CA THR A 638 -1.64 22.16 15.14
C THR A 638 -2.90 22.12 14.28
N LEU A 639 -3.49 20.94 14.07
CA LEU A 639 -4.78 20.81 13.38
C LEU A 639 -5.90 21.51 14.14
N VAL A 640 -5.97 21.36 15.47
CA VAL A 640 -7.05 21.95 16.27
C VAL A 640 -6.94 23.47 16.36
N SER A 641 -5.76 24.00 16.67
CA SER A 641 -5.56 25.43 16.97
C SER A 641 -5.27 26.28 15.74
N ARG A 642 -4.57 25.75 14.73
CA ARG A 642 -4.18 26.53 13.54
C ARG A 642 -5.09 26.27 12.35
N VAL A 643 -5.47 25.02 12.11
CA VAL A 643 -6.40 24.68 11.02
C VAL A 643 -7.86 24.90 11.45
N GLY A 644 -8.20 24.57 12.70
CA GLY A 644 -9.54 24.78 13.25
C GLY A 644 -10.46 23.56 13.14
N ILE A 645 -9.91 22.35 13.00
CA ILE A 645 -10.72 21.13 12.80
C ILE A 645 -11.71 20.89 13.95
N ARG A 646 -12.92 20.42 13.62
CA ARG A 646 -13.97 20.03 14.57
C ARG A 646 -14.57 18.69 14.17
N PRO A 647 -13.90 17.58 14.52
CA PRO A 647 -14.31 16.28 14.05
C PRO A 647 -15.59 15.77 14.73
N GLU A 648 -16.56 15.34 13.93
CA GLU A 648 -17.80 14.69 14.39
C GLU A 648 -17.56 13.20 14.70
N PRO A 649 -18.26 12.61 15.69
CA PRO A 649 -19.28 13.21 16.56
C PRO A 649 -18.68 13.87 17.83
N GLY A 650 -17.39 14.22 17.82
CA GLY A 650 -16.71 14.91 18.91
C GLY A 650 -15.59 14.11 19.59
N TRP A 651 -14.85 14.80 20.48
CA TRP A 651 -13.63 14.29 21.11
C TRP A 651 -13.86 13.09 22.03
N GLU A 652 -15.00 13.02 22.74
CA GLU A 652 -15.38 11.89 23.60
C GLU A 652 -15.41 10.58 22.79
N HIS A 653 -16.02 10.62 21.61
CA HIS A 653 -16.10 9.46 20.72
C HIS A 653 -14.72 9.05 20.20
N LEU A 654 -13.92 10.02 19.74
CA LEU A 654 -12.57 9.75 19.24
C LEU A 654 -11.65 9.14 20.30
N ALA A 655 -11.75 9.59 21.55
CA ALA A 655 -11.04 8.98 22.67
C ALA A 655 -11.39 7.49 22.82
N GLY A 656 -12.69 7.16 22.79
CA GLY A 656 -13.15 5.77 22.85
C GLY A 656 -12.68 4.93 21.66
N VAL A 657 -12.68 5.48 20.43
CA VAL A 657 -12.16 4.74 19.26
C VAL A 657 -10.65 4.52 19.38
N CYS A 658 -9.89 5.52 19.81
CA CYS A 658 -8.45 5.39 20.08
C CYS A 658 -8.17 4.28 21.08
N PHE A 659 -8.94 4.20 22.18
CA PHE A 659 -8.79 3.14 23.16
C PHE A 659 -9.09 1.75 22.59
N ARG A 660 -10.14 1.60 21.77
CA ARG A 660 -10.39 0.34 21.04
C ARG A 660 -9.22 -0.03 20.13
N THR A 661 -8.55 0.94 19.51
CA THR A 661 -7.32 0.71 18.76
C THR A 661 -6.18 0.23 19.68
N VAL A 662 -5.98 0.84 20.86
CA VAL A 662 -5.03 0.38 21.88
C VAL A 662 -5.27 -1.09 22.23
N CYS A 663 -6.51 -1.48 22.52
CA CYS A 663 -6.86 -2.86 22.85
C CYS A 663 -6.59 -3.84 21.69
N LYS A 664 -6.99 -3.48 20.46
CA LYS A 664 -6.75 -4.30 19.25
C LYS A 664 -5.26 -4.52 18.99
N VAL A 665 -4.45 -3.47 19.13
CA VAL A 665 -2.99 -3.56 18.91
C VAL A 665 -2.33 -4.34 20.04
N THR A 666 -2.75 -4.14 21.29
CA THR A 666 -2.23 -4.86 22.46
C THR A 666 -2.54 -6.36 22.42
N ALA A 667 -3.69 -6.76 21.88
CA ALA A 667 -3.99 -8.19 21.63
C ALA A 667 -2.93 -8.85 20.73
N ARG A 668 -2.43 -8.12 19.72
CA ARG A 668 -1.41 -8.61 18.77
C ARG A 668 0.01 -8.67 19.34
N VAL A 669 0.22 -8.20 20.58
CA VAL A 669 1.47 -8.39 21.32
C VAL A 669 1.57 -9.83 21.85
N HIS A 670 0.44 -10.49 22.12
CA HIS A 670 0.42 -11.86 22.60
C HIS A 670 0.96 -12.83 21.54
N GLY A 671 1.85 -13.75 21.93
CA GLY A 671 2.43 -14.75 21.02
C GLY A 671 3.27 -14.19 19.87
N ASN A 672 3.55 -12.89 19.85
CA ASN A 672 4.28 -12.26 18.76
C ASN A 672 5.78 -12.24 19.06
N PRO A 673 6.63 -12.87 18.21
CA PRO A 673 8.08 -12.90 18.44
C PRO A 673 8.73 -11.51 18.32
N ARG A 674 8.06 -10.52 17.71
CA ARG A 674 8.58 -9.16 17.50
C ARG A 674 7.54 -8.11 17.92
N PRO A 675 7.25 -7.94 19.22
CA PRO A 675 6.12 -7.15 19.70
C PRO A 675 6.34 -5.63 19.71
N LEU A 676 7.57 -5.15 19.52
CA LEU A 676 7.93 -3.74 19.74
C LEU A 676 7.17 -2.76 18.84
N ALA A 677 6.94 -3.11 17.57
CA ALA A 677 6.17 -2.25 16.66
C ALA A 677 4.71 -2.07 17.14
N MET A 678 4.11 -3.15 17.66
CA MET A 678 2.75 -3.13 18.19
C MET A 678 2.70 -2.33 19.50
N ILE A 679 3.74 -2.42 20.34
CA ILE A 679 3.83 -1.58 21.54
C ILE A 679 3.91 -0.09 21.17
N LYS A 680 4.72 0.26 20.16
CA LYS A 680 4.81 1.64 19.64
C LYS A 680 3.46 2.13 19.11
N ASP A 681 2.77 1.31 18.31
CA ASP A 681 1.46 1.65 17.76
C ASP A 681 0.40 1.81 18.88
N ALA A 682 0.44 0.98 19.93
CA ALA A 682 -0.45 1.09 21.09
C ALA A 682 -0.17 2.37 21.90
N ALA A 683 1.10 2.71 22.15
CA ALA A 683 1.48 3.94 22.84
C ALA A 683 1.08 5.19 22.04
N TYR A 684 1.16 5.13 20.71
CA TYR A 684 0.68 6.21 19.85
C TYR A 684 -0.84 6.38 19.93
N ALA A 685 -1.60 5.28 19.83
CA ALA A 685 -3.05 5.33 19.99
C ALA A 685 -3.47 5.84 21.38
N TRP A 686 -2.72 5.46 22.42
CA TRP A 686 -2.90 5.98 23.77
C TRP A 686 -2.65 7.48 23.86
N ARG A 687 -1.56 8.00 23.26
CA ARG A 687 -1.28 9.45 23.19
C ARG A 687 -2.44 10.23 22.58
N GLN A 688 -3.01 9.74 21.47
CA GLN A 688 -4.16 10.39 20.84
C GLN A 688 -5.41 10.34 21.74
N MET A 689 -5.66 9.22 22.42
CA MET A 689 -6.73 9.11 23.40
C MET A 689 -6.60 10.17 24.50
N ILE A 690 -5.42 10.30 25.12
CA ILE A 690 -5.18 11.29 26.18
C ILE A 690 -5.37 12.72 25.64
N PHE A 691 -4.92 12.99 24.41
CA PHE A 691 -5.16 14.27 23.74
C PHE A 691 -6.65 14.57 23.59
N HIS A 692 -7.45 13.64 23.05
CA HIS A 692 -8.89 13.85 22.88
C HIS A 692 -9.62 14.00 24.21
N LEU A 693 -9.27 13.20 25.23
CA LEU A 693 -9.80 13.36 26.59
C LEU A 693 -9.50 14.75 27.16
N SER A 694 -8.35 15.33 26.83
CA SER A 694 -7.95 16.67 27.30
C SER A 694 -8.74 17.81 26.66
N LEU A 695 -9.37 17.57 25.51
CA LEU A 695 -10.27 18.52 24.85
C LEU A 695 -11.75 18.33 25.25
N CYS A 696 -12.07 17.33 26.06
CA CYS A 696 -13.42 17.11 26.57
C CYS A 696 -13.72 18.03 27.76
N ALA A 697 -14.99 18.43 27.89
CA ALA A 697 -15.49 19.01 29.14
C ALA A 697 -15.34 18.01 30.31
N PRO A 698 -15.17 18.46 31.56
CA PRO A 698 -14.87 17.57 32.70
C PRO A 698 -15.85 16.40 32.89
N ALA A 699 -17.15 16.63 32.72
CA ALA A 699 -18.16 15.58 32.83
C ALA A 699 -18.04 14.52 31.71
N ALA A 700 -17.75 14.95 30.47
CA ALA A 700 -17.53 14.04 29.34
C ALA A 700 -16.22 13.26 29.49
N GLN A 701 -15.17 13.92 29.99
CA GLN A 701 -13.89 13.28 30.31
C GLN A 701 -14.06 12.17 31.35
N ALA A 702 -14.76 12.45 32.46
CA ALA A 702 -15.01 11.46 33.51
C ALA A 702 -15.81 10.25 32.99
N ARG A 703 -16.89 10.49 32.21
CA ARG A 703 -17.68 9.41 31.58
C ARG A 703 -16.86 8.57 30.60
N ALA A 704 -16.00 9.19 29.80
CA ALA A 704 -15.15 8.46 28.87
C ALA A 704 -14.15 7.56 29.61
N ILE A 705 -13.54 8.08 30.68
CA ILE A 705 -12.55 7.35 31.48
C ILE A 705 -13.20 6.18 32.24
N SER A 706 -14.41 6.34 32.78
CA SER A 706 -15.09 5.26 33.51
C SER A 706 -15.46 4.07 32.61
N ARG A 707 -15.63 4.28 31.30
CA ARG A 707 -15.96 3.22 30.32
C ARG A 707 -14.73 2.43 29.85
N LEU A 708 -13.50 2.88 30.12
CA LEU A 708 -12.30 2.22 29.59
C LEU A 708 -12.12 0.80 30.12
N ASP A 709 -12.50 0.52 31.37
CA ASP A 709 -12.42 -0.83 31.93
C ASP A 709 -13.41 -1.79 31.25
N GLU A 710 -14.64 -1.33 31.02
CA GLU A 710 -15.65 -2.10 30.29
C GLU A 710 -15.20 -2.40 28.86
N ASP A 711 -14.63 -1.40 28.18
CA ASP A 711 -14.08 -1.56 26.83
C ASP A 711 -12.90 -2.54 26.81
N ALA A 712 -12.01 -2.52 27.81
CA ALA A 712 -10.92 -3.49 27.94
C ALA A 712 -11.45 -4.91 28.18
N ALA A 713 -12.46 -5.05 29.04
CA ALA A 713 -13.07 -6.34 29.39
C ALA A 713 -13.75 -7.05 28.21
N ARG A 714 -14.10 -6.33 27.12
CA ARG A 714 -14.60 -6.92 25.87
C ARG A 714 -13.52 -7.66 25.06
N HIS A 715 -12.25 -7.53 25.43
CA HIS A 715 -11.12 -8.21 24.79
C HIS A 715 -10.66 -9.43 25.61
N PRO A 716 -9.86 -10.34 25.03
CA PRO A 716 -9.29 -11.46 25.78
C PRO A 716 -8.56 -10.99 27.05
N GLY A 717 -8.69 -11.70 28.18
CA GLY A 717 -8.23 -11.22 29.49
C GLY A 717 -6.75 -10.80 29.59
N HIS A 718 -5.88 -11.34 28.73
CA HIS A 718 -4.48 -10.91 28.65
C HIS A 718 -4.30 -9.45 28.15
N VAL A 719 -5.31 -8.88 27.47
CA VAL A 719 -5.33 -7.48 27.05
C VAL A 719 -5.59 -6.58 28.26
N SER A 720 -6.66 -6.84 29.00
CA SER A 720 -7.00 -6.10 30.22
C SER A 720 -5.86 -6.16 31.25
N ALA A 721 -5.31 -7.35 31.49
CA ALA A 721 -4.18 -7.52 32.41
C ALA A 721 -2.94 -6.70 32.01
N ARG A 722 -2.66 -6.58 30.70
CA ARG A 722 -1.54 -5.75 30.20
C ARG A 722 -1.81 -4.27 30.27
N LEU A 723 -3.06 -3.84 30.09
CA LEU A 723 -3.41 -2.41 30.11
C LEU A 723 -3.71 -1.87 31.51
N ALA A 724 -3.96 -2.74 32.49
CA ALA A 724 -4.27 -2.36 33.86
C ALA A 724 -3.28 -1.35 34.46
N PRO A 725 -1.93 -1.52 34.35
CA PRO A 725 -0.99 -0.53 34.86
C PRO A 725 -1.14 0.86 34.22
N ALA A 726 -1.38 0.92 32.91
CA ALA A 726 -1.57 2.20 32.20
C ALA A 726 -2.90 2.88 32.58
N LEU A 727 -3.97 2.10 32.76
CA LEU A 727 -5.28 2.59 33.23
C LEU A 727 -5.19 3.10 34.67
N THR A 728 -4.48 2.39 35.54
CA THR A 728 -4.20 2.85 36.92
C THR A 728 -3.43 4.17 36.90
N GLY A 729 -2.38 4.29 36.08
CA GLY A 729 -1.63 5.53 35.92
C GLY A 729 -2.50 6.70 35.46
N LEU A 730 -3.40 6.47 34.49
CA LEU A 730 -4.36 7.48 34.05
C LEU A 730 -5.28 7.97 35.18
N ARG A 731 -5.84 7.05 35.97
CA ARG A 731 -6.71 7.42 37.11
C ARG A 731 -5.95 8.20 38.18
N GLN A 732 -4.70 7.82 38.47
CA GLN A 732 -3.84 8.55 39.39
C GLN A 732 -3.65 10.00 38.93
N THR A 733 -3.38 10.23 37.64
CA THR A 733 -3.27 11.59 37.08
C THR A 733 -4.57 12.39 37.19
N VAL A 734 -5.72 11.76 36.94
CA VAL A 734 -7.04 12.41 37.10
C VAL A 734 -7.26 12.82 38.55
N ALA A 735 -6.80 12.02 39.51
CA ALA A 735 -6.85 12.31 40.94
C ALA A 735 -5.78 13.31 41.43
N GLY A 736 -4.96 13.87 40.52
CA GLY A 736 -3.92 14.86 40.85
C GLY A 736 -2.54 14.27 41.17
N GLY A 737 -2.36 12.96 41.03
CA GLY A 737 -1.08 12.27 41.22
C GLY A 737 -0.25 12.10 39.93
N VAL A 738 0.82 11.31 40.03
CA VAL A 738 1.75 11.01 38.92
C VAL A 738 1.50 9.58 38.41
N PRO A 739 1.45 9.33 37.09
CA PRO A 739 1.00 8.04 36.54
C PRO A 739 1.97 6.87 36.71
N ASP A 740 3.21 7.11 37.15
CA ASP A 740 4.27 6.09 37.26
C ASP A 740 4.57 5.74 38.74
N THR A 741 3.54 5.69 39.57
CA THR A 741 3.64 5.42 41.02
C THR A 741 2.88 4.16 41.43
N GLY A 742 3.47 3.36 42.32
CA GLY A 742 2.88 2.09 42.78
C GLY A 742 2.66 1.11 41.62
N GLU A 743 1.40 0.73 41.39
CA GLU A 743 0.98 -0.14 40.28
C GLU A 743 0.72 0.61 38.96
N GLY A 744 0.65 1.94 39.00
CA GLY A 744 0.46 2.78 37.82
C GLY A 744 1.72 2.83 36.95
N ARG A 745 1.54 2.86 35.62
CA ARG A 745 2.63 3.07 34.67
C ARG A 745 2.30 4.13 33.64
N LEU A 746 3.28 4.99 33.32
CA LEU A 746 3.22 5.85 32.14
C LEU A 746 3.37 4.99 30.87
N LEU A 747 2.43 5.10 29.93
CA LEU A 747 2.50 4.36 28.67
C LEU A 747 3.29 5.13 27.60
N LEU A 748 4.54 4.70 27.41
CA LEU A 748 5.44 5.08 26.31
C LEU A 748 5.63 3.91 25.35
N GLY A 749 6.12 4.17 24.14
CA GLY A 749 6.36 3.17 23.10
C GLY A 749 7.82 2.75 23.02
N TRP A 750 8.74 3.60 23.48
CA TRP A 750 10.18 3.33 23.51
C TRP A 750 10.67 3.06 24.93
N SER A 751 11.66 2.17 25.02
CA SER A 751 12.37 1.90 26.27
C SER A 751 13.80 1.45 25.94
N THR A 752 14.76 1.93 26.71
CA THR A 752 16.15 1.43 26.70
C THR A 752 16.30 0.12 27.46
N GLN A 753 15.28 -0.27 28.23
CA GLN A 753 15.18 -1.52 28.96
C GLN A 753 14.12 -2.43 28.34
N ARG A 754 13.87 -3.59 28.95
CA ARG A 754 12.77 -4.46 28.54
C ARG A 754 11.44 -3.76 28.81
N HIS A 755 10.71 -3.44 27.74
CA HIS A 755 9.39 -2.84 27.85
C HIS A 755 8.41 -3.73 28.63
N TRP A 756 7.70 -3.15 29.61
CA TRP A 756 6.83 -3.86 30.56
C TRP A 756 5.59 -4.51 29.91
N LEU A 757 5.10 -3.99 28.77
CA LEU A 757 4.06 -4.65 27.95
C LEU A 757 4.53 -5.95 27.24
N ARG A 758 5.82 -6.30 27.25
CA ARG A 758 6.29 -7.54 26.62
C ARG A 758 5.81 -8.76 27.43
N PRO A 759 5.44 -9.86 26.77
CA PRO A 759 5.13 -11.10 27.48
C PRO A 759 6.33 -11.52 28.34
N ALA A 760 6.06 -12.05 29.54
CA ALA A 760 7.07 -12.68 30.38
C ALA A 760 7.82 -13.74 29.56
N ARG A 761 9.13 -13.93 29.82
CA ARG A 761 9.86 -15.01 29.14
C ARG A 761 9.25 -16.30 29.69
N PRO A 762 8.93 -17.31 28.86
CA PRO A 762 8.74 -18.65 29.41
C PRO A 762 10.02 -18.98 30.20
N ALA A 763 9.84 -19.41 31.45
CA ALA A 763 10.91 -19.78 32.35
C ALA A 763 11.75 -20.93 31.76
#